data_AF-A0A0S1SB89-F1
#
_entry.id   AF-A0A0S1SB89-F1
#
_cell.length_a   1.000
_cell.length_b   1.000
_cell.length_c   1.000
_cell.angle_alpha   90.00
_cell.angle_beta   90.00
_cell.angle_gamma   90.00
#
_symmetry.space_group_name_H-M   'P 1'
#
loop_
_entity.id
_entity.type
_entity.pdbx_description
1 polymer ?
#
loop_
_entity_poly.entity_id
_entity_poly.type
_entity_poly.pdbx_seq_one_letter_code
_entity_poly.pdbx_strand_id
1 'polypeptide(L)'
;MKGKQIYIGKNPAYFADHEVSGEYVEIENETYYKISNNDTMRPFFMSIVSDSNHWMFLSSNGGITAGRKDSDMALFPYYTDDKITESAEVTGSKTLVQVHLSDKTKLWEPFSENQKGVYNIRRNLFKNKFGNKIVFEEVNLDLGLTFRYHWNSSNEFGFVRKSTLINNNEEGVQLTLLDGIQNILPYGISTALQNNRSNLVDAYKKNELEAKMGLGIYALSAIIVDKSEPSEALKATIAWSLGLENCSYLISSLQIDKFRKGLSIEQEVEVKAEKSAYFVHANLELGAKKEKSWHIVANVNQGPSDVAYISNLLLTEKDLLQKIQADIDLGTRNLKELTAAADGFQASADELKTTRHFANVMFNIMRGGIFDNNYQIEAQDFKTYLSNANREVFKRHKEILNQLPEVFSLSHLKELTQKNNDADFKRLCMEYMPLKFSRRHGDPSRPWNKFSINTRNEDGSKVLDYEGNWRDIFQNWEALAHSYPEFMESMIFKFLNASTFDGYNPYRVTKGGFDWEVIEPEDPFSFIGYWGDHQIVYLLKFLEFIEDFYPNKLAGYFNEDVFVYANVPYKIKGYADILKNPKDTIVFDDKLDHQLHERKKELGADGLLLLNQNKAICKVNFIEKLLATALAKCSNFIPEGGIWLNTQRPEWNDANNALVGNGVSMVTLFYLRRFLEFFKGLTEKTNFTEVTISEELTIFFKEINSTLTGSQQLLEGKISDTDRKLIVDGLGNAGGKYRTTIYQNGFSGTKKTLGKSELLEFFDVMVNYLDHTIRANKRKDNLYHSYNLMGVENEKEISVSYLTEMLEGQVAVLASDCISSEEALQVLDALKNSKLYRKDQSSYILYPNKDLSRFIAKNKIPADRIKKSELALQLMKDGNAKIVEQDINGSYHFNGSFNNANSLKAALEKLPEQYQELVAKDRKLLMDIFEEIFDHKSFTGRSGTFFGYEGLGSIYWHMVSKLLLAAQECCLKAIENNEKSDVVESLKNHYYEISEGIGVHKSPQLYGAFPTDPYSHTPAGKGAQQPGMTGQVKEDILSRFGELGIGVQAGKLSFNPKLLKKEEFFKQDATLHYFDIDKNEKQLPLTGSSFGFTYCQIPVVYQLNGKPGMEVIFKEGTSTNFEETHLDESLSKQIFERQDTIKMIKVGIKGL
;
A
#
# COMPACT_ATOMS: atom_id res chain seq x y z
N MET A 1 -24.03 -14.66 -31.85
CA MET A 1 -25.44 -14.99 -32.18
C MET A 1 -26.21 -13.68 -32.27
N LYS A 2 -26.97 -13.40 -33.35
CA LYS A 2 -27.84 -12.21 -33.37
C LYS A 2 -28.99 -12.43 -32.38
N GLY A 3 -29.02 -11.68 -31.29
CA GLY A 3 -30.10 -11.71 -30.30
C GLY A 3 -31.44 -11.32 -30.94
N LYS A 4 -32.55 -11.69 -30.28
CA LYS A 4 -33.88 -11.23 -30.68
C LYS A 4 -33.98 -9.71 -30.44
N GLN A 5 -34.55 -8.96 -31.40
CA GLN A 5 -34.83 -7.53 -31.20
C GLN A 5 -35.85 -7.38 -30.06
N ILE A 6 -35.46 -6.66 -29.01
CA ILE A 6 -36.32 -6.31 -27.88
C ILE A 6 -36.93 -4.94 -28.14
N TYR A 7 -38.15 -4.71 -27.63
CA TYR A 7 -38.84 -3.42 -27.69
C TYR A 7 -39.18 -2.96 -26.26
N ILE A 8 -39.03 -1.66 -25.99
CA ILE A 8 -39.53 -1.00 -24.78
C ILE A 8 -40.71 -0.12 -25.21
N GLY A 9 -41.92 -0.55 -24.86
CA GLY A 9 -43.14 0.04 -25.42
C GLY A 9 -43.19 -0.14 -26.94
N LYS A 10 -43.22 0.97 -27.69
CA LYS A 10 -43.22 0.98 -29.17
C LYS A 10 -41.83 1.15 -29.79
N ASN A 11 -40.81 1.45 -28.99
CA ASN A 11 -39.47 1.75 -29.50
C ASN A 11 -38.61 0.48 -29.50
N PRO A 12 -37.81 0.25 -30.55
CA PRO A 12 -36.79 -0.79 -30.50
C PRO A 12 -35.80 -0.46 -29.39
N ALA A 13 -35.52 -1.43 -28.53
CA ALA A 13 -34.56 -1.26 -27.45
C ALA A 13 -33.13 -1.32 -27.98
N TYR A 14 -32.29 -0.36 -27.60
CA TYR A 14 -30.88 -0.29 -27.98
C TYR A 14 -29.99 -0.85 -26.88
N PHE A 15 -29.51 -2.09 -27.07
CA PHE A 15 -28.55 -2.76 -26.18
C PHE A 15 -27.31 -3.20 -26.96
N ALA A 16 -26.74 -2.31 -27.76
CA ALA A 16 -25.59 -2.65 -28.58
C ALA A 16 -24.39 -3.00 -27.69
N ASP A 17 -23.83 -4.19 -27.93
CA ASP A 17 -22.59 -4.62 -27.30
C ASP A 17 -21.43 -4.00 -28.08
N HIS A 18 -21.02 -2.80 -27.68
CA HIS A 18 -19.92 -2.08 -28.29
C HIS A 18 -18.59 -2.55 -27.74
N GLU A 19 -17.60 -2.72 -28.62
CA GLU A 19 -16.25 -3.11 -28.23
C GLU A 19 -15.59 -2.02 -27.36
N VAL A 20 -14.94 -2.46 -26.29
CA VAL A 20 -14.18 -1.58 -25.39
C VAL A 20 -12.77 -1.43 -25.92
N SER A 21 -12.36 -0.19 -26.17
CA SER A 21 -11.00 0.15 -26.58
C SER A 21 -10.42 1.26 -25.71
N GLY A 22 -9.09 1.30 -25.64
CA GLY A 22 -8.34 2.31 -24.92
C GLY A 22 -7.41 3.07 -25.86
N GLU A 23 -7.42 4.41 -25.82
CA GLU A 23 -6.59 5.28 -26.65
C GLU A 23 -6.25 6.60 -25.95
N TYR A 24 -5.13 7.23 -26.29
CA TYR A 24 -4.83 8.60 -25.84
C TYR A 24 -5.51 9.63 -26.75
N VAL A 25 -6.07 10.67 -26.15
CA VAL A 25 -6.74 11.79 -26.82
C VAL A 25 -6.40 13.11 -26.15
N GLU A 26 -6.56 14.22 -26.87
CA GLU A 26 -6.38 15.57 -26.33
C GLU A 26 -7.73 16.21 -25.99
N ILE A 27 -7.86 16.72 -24.77
CA ILE A 27 -9.01 17.51 -24.31
C ILE A 27 -8.47 18.78 -23.67
N GLU A 28 -8.82 19.95 -24.22
CA GLU A 28 -8.43 21.27 -23.68
C GLU A 28 -6.90 21.46 -23.49
N ASN A 29 -6.10 20.90 -24.42
CA ASN A 29 -4.62 20.87 -24.41
C ASN A 29 -4.00 19.97 -23.33
N GLU A 30 -4.76 19.01 -22.81
CA GLU A 30 -4.25 17.99 -21.91
C GLU A 30 -4.52 16.58 -22.46
N THR A 31 -3.54 15.70 -22.27
CA THR A 31 -3.60 14.31 -22.72
C THR A 31 -4.39 13.44 -21.73
N TYR A 32 -5.40 12.75 -22.25
CA TYR A 32 -6.25 11.80 -21.53
C TYR A 32 -6.16 10.40 -22.12
N TYR A 33 -6.18 9.39 -21.27
CA TYR A 33 -6.52 8.05 -21.70
C TYR A 33 -8.04 7.90 -21.72
N LYS A 34 -8.60 7.53 -22.86
CA LYS A 34 -10.03 7.31 -23.09
C LYS A 34 -10.32 5.82 -23.10
N ILE A 35 -11.28 5.40 -22.29
CA ILE A 35 -11.95 4.09 -22.43
C ILE A 35 -13.26 4.33 -23.16
N SER A 36 -13.38 3.80 -24.37
CA SER A 36 -14.60 3.87 -25.16
C SER A 36 -15.61 2.82 -24.71
N ASN A 37 -16.89 3.18 -24.67
CA ASN A 37 -18.00 2.28 -24.29
C ASN A 37 -17.79 1.69 -22.88
N ASN A 38 -17.39 2.51 -21.92
CA ASN A 38 -17.02 2.04 -20.58
C ASN A 38 -18.19 1.41 -19.81
N ASP A 39 -19.42 1.63 -20.24
CA ASP A 39 -20.66 1.08 -19.68
C ASP A 39 -20.94 -0.38 -20.06
N THR A 40 -20.23 -0.92 -21.06
CA THR A 40 -20.25 -2.35 -21.37
C THR A 40 -19.32 -3.14 -20.45
N MET A 41 -18.40 -2.47 -19.75
CA MET A 41 -17.61 -3.05 -18.67
C MET A 41 -18.44 -3.15 -17.39
N ARG A 42 -18.13 -4.13 -16.54
CA ARG A 42 -18.55 -4.06 -15.14
C ARG A 42 -17.97 -2.78 -14.53
N PRO A 43 -18.75 -1.97 -13.78
CA PRO A 43 -18.21 -0.78 -13.14
C PRO A 43 -17.00 -1.10 -12.27
N PHE A 44 -15.97 -0.26 -12.38
CA PHE A 44 -14.71 -0.40 -11.66
C PHE A 44 -14.39 0.87 -10.88
N PHE A 45 -13.62 0.72 -9.80
CA PHE A 45 -13.41 1.78 -8.82
C PHE A 45 -12.06 2.47 -9.00
N MET A 46 -12.00 3.78 -8.79
CA MET A 46 -10.83 4.63 -9.01
C MET A 46 -10.56 5.54 -7.81
N SER A 47 -9.31 5.95 -7.65
CA SER A 47 -8.91 7.06 -6.77
C SER A 47 -8.40 8.20 -7.64
N ILE A 48 -9.01 9.39 -7.50
CA ILE A 48 -8.54 10.60 -8.17
C ILE A 48 -7.67 11.36 -7.18
N VAL A 49 -6.45 11.66 -7.60
CA VAL A 49 -5.41 12.20 -6.73
C VAL A 49 -5.39 13.73 -6.75
N SER A 50 -4.78 14.33 -5.73
CA SER A 50 -4.68 15.78 -5.54
C SER A 50 -3.32 16.10 -4.94
N ASP A 51 -2.77 17.27 -5.25
CA ASP A 51 -1.58 17.82 -4.58
C ASP A 51 -1.89 18.25 -3.14
N SER A 52 -3.10 18.74 -2.91
CA SER A 52 -3.62 19.14 -1.59
C SER A 52 -4.28 17.97 -0.84
N ASN A 53 -5.26 18.27 0.03
CA ASN A 53 -5.91 17.33 0.93
C ASN A 53 -7.23 16.76 0.41
N HIS A 54 -7.54 16.89 -0.88
CA HIS A 54 -8.74 16.26 -1.45
C HIS A 54 -8.57 14.74 -1.49
N TRP A 55 -9.66 14.04 -1.21
CA TRP A 55 -9.82 12.64 -1.54
C TRP A 55 -11.10 12.49 -2.37
N MET A 56 -11.01 11.70 -3.44
CA MET A 56 -12.14 11.39 -4.30
C MET A 56 -12.01 9.94 -4.75
N PHE A 57 -13.02 9.15 -4.39
CA PHE A 57 -13.13 7.75 -4.76
C PHE A 57 -14.42 7.55 -5.53
N LEU A 58 -14.31 7.07 -6.78
CA LEU A 58 -15.46 7.00 -7.66
C LEU A 58 -15.42 5.79 -8.58
N SER A 59 -16.61 5.35 -9.00
CA SER A 59 -16.83 4.24 -9.90
C SER A 59 -16.97 4.73 -11.33
N SER A 60 -16.65 3.89 -12.32
CA SER A 60 -16.76 4.22 -13.75
C SER A 60 -18.19 4.47 -14.23
N ASN A 61 -19.21 4.20 -13.40
CA ASN A 61 -20.60 4.59 -13.62
C ASN A 61 -20.99 5.96 -13.04
N GLY A 62 -20.05 6.67 -12.39
CA GLY A 62 -20.28 7.99 -11.81
C GLY A 62 -20.61 7.99 -10.31
N GLY A 63 -20.84 6.83 -9.69
CA GLY A 63 -21.01 6.72 -8.24
C GLY A 63 -19.77 7.23 -7.50
N ILE A 64 -19.94 8.08 -6.49
CA ILE A 64 -18.84 8.87 -5.91
C ILE A 64 -18.97 9.03 -4.40
N THR A 65 -17.82 8.99 -3.73
CA THR A 65 -17.59 9.64 -2.45
C THR A 65 -16.39 10.59 -2.58
N ALA A 66 -16.46 11.75 -1.94
CA ALA A 66 -15.38 12.74 -1.99
C ALA A 66 -15.39 13.58 -0.72
N GLY A 67 -14.28 14.22 -0.41
CA GLY A 67 -14.13 15.14 0.71
C GLY A 67 -12.70 15.66 0.85
N ARG A 68 -12.41 16.38 1.94
CA ARG A 68 -11.06 16.86 2.22
C ARG A 68 -10.56 16.23 3.51
N LYS A 69 -9.24 16.07 3.67
CA LYS A 69 -8.56 15.51 4.85
C LYS A 69 -8.91 14.04 5.14
N ASP A 70 -10.10 13.74 5.65
CA ASP A 70 -10.53 12.41 6.09
C ASP A 70 -12.02 12.18 5.83
N SER A 71 -12.51 10.97 6.12
CA SER A 71 -13.89 10.56 5.86
C SER A 71 -14.95 11.30 6.70
N ASP A 72 -14.56 11.97 7.79
CA ASP A 72 -15.48 12.77 8.61
C ASP A 72 -15.68 14.19 8.04
N MET A 73 -14.86 14.57 7.04
CA MET A 73 -14.99 15.81 6.26
C MET A 73 -15.41 15.52 4.82
N ALA A 74 -16.45 14.69 4.68
CA ALA A 74 -16.99 14.23 3.41
C ALA A 74 -17.95 15.24 2.76
N LEU A 75 -17.83 15.44 1.45
CA LEU A 75 -18.80 16.11 0.58
C LEU A 75 -19.98 15.18 0.23
N PHE A 76 -19.69 13.91 -0.02
CA PHE A 76 -20.68 12.85 -0.28
C PHE A 76 -20.46 11.68 0.69
N PRO A 77 -21.51 10.93 1.09
CA PRO A 77 -21.37 9.88 2.09
C PRO A 77 -20.22 8.90 1.82
N TYR A 78 -19.43 8.62 2.86
CA TYR A 78 -18.33 7.66 2.81
C TYR A 78 -18.82 6.25 3.16
N TYR A 79 -19.15 5.47 2.13
CA TYR A 79 -19.54 4.07 2.22
C TYR A 79 -18.45 3.15 1.66
N THR A 80 -18.69 1.84 1.67
CA THR A 80 -17.87 0.86 0.95
C THR A 80 -18.05 1.00 -0.57
N ASP A 81 -17.07 0.54 -1.35
CA ASP A 81 -16.99 0.76 -2.80
C ASP A 81 -18.19 0.16 -3.59
N ASP A 82 -18.71 -0.97 -3.12
CA ASP A 82 -19.95 -1.59 -3.62
C ASP A 82 -21.15 -0.64 -3.49
N LYS A 83 -21.39 -0.10 -2.29
CA LYS A 83 -22.49 0.83 -2.00
C LYS A 83 -22.33 2.15 -2.75
N ILE A 84 -21.10 2.63 -2.90
CA ILE A 84 -20.83 3.85 -3.69
C ILE A 84 -21.20 3.62 -5.15
N THR A 85 -20.78 2.49 -5.73
CA THR A 85 -21.11 2.11 -7.11
C THR A 85 -22.63 1.99 -7.31
N GLU A 86 -23.34 1.40 -6.35
CA GLU A 86 -24.80 1.26 -6.37
C GLU A 86 -25.54 2.60 -6.21
N SER A 87 -24.88 3.63 -5.66
CA SER A 87 -25.50 4.91 -5.32
C SER A 87 -25.51 5.96 -6.45
N ALA A 88 -24.98 5.65 -7.64
CA ALA A 88 -24.82 6.60 -8.74
C ALA A 88 -26.11 7.35 -9.14
N GLU A 89 -27.28 6.73 -8.94
CA GLU A 89 -28.58 7.34 -9.24
C GLU A 89 -29.01 8.43 -8.23
N VAL A 90 -28.50 8.36 -7.00
CA VAL A 90 -28.99 9.14 -5.85
C VAL A 90 -27.92 9.98 -5.15
N THR A 91 -26.63 9.78 -5.48
CA THR A 91 -25.50 10.50 -4.90
C THR A 91 -24.54 10.98 -5.98
N GLY A 92 -24.07 12.22 -5.88
CA GLY A 92 -23.13 12.78 -6.84
C GLY A 92 -23.81 13.44 -8.03
N SER A 93 -23.21 13.31 -9.22
CA SER A 93 -23.62 13.97 -10.46
C SER A 93 -25.01 13.51 -10.92
N LYS A 94 -25.88 14.46 -11.29
CA LYS A 94 -27.19 14.16 -11.90
C LYS A 94 -27.57 15.24 -12.90
N THR A 95 -27.98 14.82 -14.10
CA THR A 95 -28.31 15.72 -15.21
C THR A 95 -29.56 15.23 -15.93
N LEU A 96 -30.50 16.13 -16.17
CA LEU A 96 -31.71 15.88 -16.95
C LEU A 96 -31.87 16.98 -17.99
N VAL A 97 -32.18 16.58 -19.22
CA VAL A 97 -32.35 17.49 -20.37
C VAL A 97 -33.69 17.19 -21.03
N GLN A 98 -34.58 18.19 -21.07
CA GLN A 98 -35.77 18.14 -21.91
C GLN A 98 -35.43 18.80 -23.26
N VAL A 99 -35.42 18.03 -24.33
CA VAL A 99 -35.16 18.49 -25.70
C VAL A 99 -36.48 18.82 -26.38
N HIS A 100 -36.66 20.07 -26.78
CA HIS A 100 -37.88 20.54 -27.43
C HIS A 100 -37.73 20.45 -28.95
N LEU A 101 -38.45 19.50 -29.53
CA LEU A 101 -38.57 19.32 -30.99
C LEU A 101 -39.95 19.82 -31.43
N SER A 102 -40.11 20.11 -32.73
CA SER A 102 -41.27 20.82 -33.29
C SER A 102 -42.64 20.24 -32.90
N ASP A 103 -42.73 18.92 -32.64
CA ASP A 103 -43.97 18.21 -32.29
C ASP A 103 -43.96 17.53 -30.90
N LYS A 104 -42.83 17.54 -30.16
CA LYS A 104 -42.68 16.80 -28.90
C LYS A 104 -41.50 17.25 -28.05
N THR A 105 -41.60 17.02 -26.74
CA THR A 105 -40.47 17.10 -25.80
C THR A 105 -39.93 15.70 -25.54
N LYS A 106 -38.62 15.51 -25.69
CA LYS A 106 -37.91 14.27 -25.34
C LYS A 106 -37.08 14.48 -24.09
N LEU A 107 -37.22 13.60 -23.09
CA LEU A 107 -36.36 13.61 -21.90
C LEU A 107 -35.11 12.79 -22.18
N TRP A 108 -33.94 13.32 -21.85
CA TRP A 108 -32.66 12.62 -21.82
C TRP A 108 -32.00 12.80 -20.45
N GLU A 109 -31.67 11.70 -19.79
CA GLU A 109 -31.01 11.66 -18.49
C GLU A 109 -29.64 10.95 -18.64
N PRO A 110 -28.58 11.65 -19.08
CA PRO A 110 -27.28 11.02 -19.30
C PRO A 110 -26.73 10.41 -18.01
N PHE A 111 -26.01 9.29 -18.16
CA PHE A 111 -25.44 8.47 -17.09
C PHE A 111 -26.46 7.77 -16.18
N SER A 112 -27.77 7.94 -16.40
CA SER A 112 -28.80 7.20 -15.67
C SER A 112 -29.17 5.87 -16.33
N GLU A 113 -29.63 4.94 -15.51
CA GLU A 113 -30.23 3.68 -15.95
C GLU A 113 -31.76 3.78 -16.13
N ASN A 114 -32.41 4.90 -15.76
CA ASN A 114 -33.86 5.11 -15.90
C ASN A 114 -34.35 5.01 -17.35
N GLN A 115 -33.47 5.30 -18.32
CA GLN A 115 -33.77 5.31 -19.75
C GLN A 115 -32.98 4.24 -20.53
N LYS A 116 -32.50 3.20 -19.83
CA LYS A 116 -31.68 2.14 -20.44
C LYS A 116 -32.42 1.50 -21.62
N GLY A 117 -31.77 1.49 -22.77
CA GLY A 117 -32.31 0.93 -24.01
C GLY A 117 -33.29 1.83 -24.75
N VAL A 118 -33.64 3.03 -24.25
CA VAL A 118 -34.55 3.95 -24.94
C VAL A 118 -33.85 4.70 -26.07
N TYR A 119 -32.61 5.15 -25.85
CA TYR A 119 -31.80 5.87 -26.82
C TYR A 119 -30.59 5.04 -27.26
N ASN A 120 -30.14 5.28 -28.49
CA ASN A 120 -28.82 4.85 -28.95
C ASN A 120 -27.75 5.78 -28.38
N ILE A 121 -27.02 5.31 -27.36
CA ILE A 121 -26.01 6.08 -26.63
C ILE A 121 -24.62 5.45 -26.71
N ARG A 122 -23.59 6.26 -26.48
CA ARG A 122 -22.22 5.81 -26.19
C ARG A 122 -21.70 6.51 -24.95
N ARG A 123 -21.18 5.75 -23.98
CA ARG A 123 -20.53 6.32 -22.79
C ARG A 123 -19.02 6.13 -22.88
N ASN A 124 -18.28 7.22 -22.69
CA ASN A 124 -16.83 7.21 -22.67
C ASN A 124 -16.32 7.77 -21.33
N LEU A 125 -15.21 7.23 -20.86
CA LEU A 125 -14.56 7.64 -19.63
C LEU A 125 -13.12 8.05 -19.92
N PHE A 126 -12.70 9.19 -19.41
CA PHE A 126 -11.38 9.74 -19.65
C PHE A 126 -10.69 10.05 -18.34
N LYS A 127 -9.43 9.66 -18.21
CA LYS A 127 -8.58 10.07 -17.09
C LYS A 127 -7.29 10.66 -17.62
N ASN A 128 -6.88 11.81 -17.10
CA ASN A 128 -5.64 12.44 -17.56
C ASN A 128 -4.42 11.60 -17.14
N LYS A 129 -3.30 11.80 -17.82
CA LYS A 129 -2.06 11.05 -17.53
C LYS A 129 -1.52 11.23 -16.11
N PHE A 130 -1.90 12.32 -15.44
CA PHE A 130 -1.48 12.60 -14.06
C PHE A 130 -2.45 12.03 -12.99
N GLY A 131 -3.64 11.57 -13.39
CA GLY A 131 -4.61 10.92 -12.52
C GLY A 131 -5.43 11.85 -11.62
N ASN A 132 -5.31 13.18 -11.75
CA ASN A 132 -6.03 14.15 -10.93
C ASN A 132 -7.30 14.74 -11.59
N LYS A 133 -7.61 14.35 -12.84
CA LYS A 133 -8.81 14.78 -13.56
C LYS A 133 -9.50 13.58 -14.21
N ILE A 134 -10.84 13.53 -14.10
CA ILE A 134 -11.68 12.52 -14.73
C ILE A 134 -12.83 13.18 -15.49
N VAL A 135 -13.15 12.66 -16.67
CA VAL A 135 -14.25 13.13 -17.53
C VAL A 135 -15.18 11.98 -17.83
N PHE A 136 -16.48 12.23 -17.66
CA PHE A 136 -17.55 11.35 -18.08
C PHE A 136 -18.22 11.96 -19.30
N GLU A 137 -18.42 11.18 -20.36
CA GLU A 137 -19.10 11.60 -21.58
C GLU A 137 -20.23 10.62 -21.93
N GLU A 138 -21.39 11.16 -22.27
CA GLU A 138 -22.44 10.40 -22.95
C GLU A 138 -22.83 11.11 -24.24
N VAL A 139 -22.74 10.38 -25.35
CA VAL A 139 -23.19 10.82 -26.67
C VAL A 139 -24.55 10.17 -26.94
N ASN A 140 -25.60 10.98 -27.09
CA ASN A 140 -26.91 10.53 -27.53
C ASN A 140 -27.03 10.70 -29.06
N LEU A 141 -26.94 9.59 -29.79
CA LEU A 141 -26.91 9.57 -31.25
C LEU A 141 -28.29 9.88 -31.87
N ASP A 142 -29.37 9.57 -31.16
CA ASP A 142 -30.74 9.83 -31.64
C ASP A 142 -31.13 11.31 -31.51
N LEU A 143 -30.55 12.02 -30.55
CA LEU A 143 -30.75 13.46 -30.34
C LEU A 143 -29.66 14.30 -30.99
N GLY A 144 -28.54 13.69 -31.38
CA GLY A 144 -27.35 14.41 -31.87
C GLY A 144 -26.75 15.31 -30.80
N LEU A 145 -26.75 14.90 -29.53
CA LEU A 145 -26.23 15.68 -28.40
C LEU A 145 -25.13 14.93 -27.65
N THR A 146 -24.17 15.66 -27.11
CA THR A 146 -23.15 15.11 -26.21
C THR A 146 -23.16 15.89 -24.90
N PHE A 147 -23.17 15.19 -23.77
CA PHE A 147 -23.03 15.78 -22.45
C PHE A 147 -21.76 15.25 -21.80
N ARG A 148 -20.96 16.17 -21.27
CA ARG A 148 -19.72 15.87 -20.55
C ARG A 148 -19.71 16.55 -19.20
N TYR A 149 -19.18 15.87 -18.19
CA TYR A 149 -18.77 16.52 -16.95
C TYR A 149 -17.38 16.07 -16.49
N HIS A 150 -16.62 17.02 -15.95
CA HIS A 150 -15.22 16.89 -15.57
C HIS A 150 -15.11 17.15 -14.07
N TRP A 151 -14.50 16.24 -13.32
CA TRP A 151 -14.15 16.50 -11.92
C TRP A 151 -12.70 16.97 -11.81
N ASN A 152 -12.52 18.08 -11.11
CA ASN A 152 -11.23 18.69 -10.81
C ASN A 152 -11.16 19.07 -9.32
N SER A 153 -9.94 19.20 -8.80
CA SER A 153 -9.65 19.72 -7.46
C SER A 153 -9.04 21.11 -7.53
N SER A 154 -9.46 22.00 -6.64
CA SER A 154 -8.93 23.34 -6.41
C SER A 154 -8.66 23.48 -4.91
N ASN A 155 -7.43 23.83 -4.54
CA ASN A 155 -7.08 24.00 -3.14
C ASN A 155 -7.91 25.12 -2.48
N GLU A 156 -8.12 26.22 -3.20
CA GLU A 156 -8.89 27.38 -2.74
C GLU A 156 -10.41 27.10 -2.73
N PHE A 157 -10.94 26.55 -3.82
CA PHE A 157 -12.39 26.48 -4.04
C PHE A 157 -13.02 25.10 -3.79
N GLY A 158 -12.22 24.06 -3.56
CA GLY A 158 -12.69 22.69 -3.30
C GLY A 158 -12.84 21.86 -4.59
N PHE A 159 -13.99 21.23 -4.78
CA PHE A 159 -14.27 20.38 -5.93
C PHE A 159 -14.96 21.17 -7.04
N VAL A 160 -14.44 21.04 -8.26
CA VAL A 160 -14.97 21.75 -9.44
C VAL A 160 -15.48 20.74 -10.46
N ARG A 161 -16.80 20.72 -10.65
CA ARG A 161 -17.47 19.97 -11.71
C ARG A 161 -17.72 20.90 -12.90
N LYS A 162 -16.92 20.75 -13.96
CA LYS A 162 -17.09 21.48 -15.21
C LYS A 162 -17.97 20.67 -16.17
N SER A 163 -19.08 21.23 -16.59
CA SER A 163 -20.04 20.59 -17.49
C SER A 163 -20.02 21.25 -18.87
N THR A 164 -20.20 20.45 -19.91
CA THR A 164 -20.33 20.91 -21.30
C THR A 164 -21.43 20.13 -22.01
N LEU A 165 -22.36 20.86 -22.65
CA LEU A 165 -23.40 20.31 -23.52
C LEU A 165 -23.15 20.75 -24.95
N ILE A 166 -23.04 19.78 -25.87
CA ILE A 166 -22.67 19.99 -27.27
C ILE A 166 -23.83 19.58 -28.17
N ASN A 167 -24.18 20.45 -29.10
CA ASN A 167 -25.10 20.14 -30.18
C ASN A 167 -24.32 19.65 -31.41
N ASN A 168 -24.41 18.36 -31.70
CA ASN A 168 -23.76 17.74 -32.86
C ASN A 168 -24.59 17.86 -34.15
N ASN A 169 -25.80 18.43 -34.09
CA ASN A 169 -26.66 18.61 -35.27
C ASN A 169 -26.22 19.81 -36.11
N GLU A 170 -26.72 19.85 -37.36
CA GLU A 170 -26.59 21.00 -38.28
C GLU A 170 -27.64 22.10 -38.01
N GLU A 171 -28.59 21.86 -37.11
CA GLU A 171 -29.64 22.80 -36.71
C GLU A 171 -29.54 23.11 -35.22
N GLY A 172 -30.08 24.27 -34.82
CA GLY A 172 -30.16 24.65 -33.41
C GLY A 172 -31.22 23.84 -32.65
N VAL A 173 -31.03 23.68 -31.35
CA VAL A 173 -31.95 22.97 -30.46
C VAL A 173 -32.36 23.84 -29.27
N GLN A 174 -33.63 23.76 -28.88
CA GLN A 174 -34.12 24.35 -27.64
C GLN A 174 -34.21 23.28 -26.56
N LEU A 175 -33.70 23.61 -25.38
CA LEU A 175 -33.50 22.66 -24.29
C LEU A 175 -33.90 23.29 -22.96
N THR A 176 -34.53 22.51 -22.09
CA THR A 176 -34.59 22.84 -20.65
C THR A 176 -33.65 21.90 -19.90
N LEU A 177 -32.74 22.45 -19.10
CA LEU A 177 -31.72 21.72 -18.36
C LEU A 177 -32.02 21.74 -16.86
N LEU A 178 -31.80 20.60 -16.20
CA LEU A 178 -31.64 20.49 -14.75
C LEU A 178 -30.34 19.71 -14.47
N ASP A 179 -29.29 20.39 -14.02
CA ASP A 179 -27.96 19.80 -13.80
C ASP A 179 -27.44 20.11 -12.41
N GLY A 180 -26.84 19.12 -11.74
CA GLY A 180 -26.47 19.29 -10.35
C GLY A 180 -25.68 18.17 -9.73
N ILE A 181 -25.52 18.32 -8.42
CA ILE A 181 -25.01 17.30 -7.51
C ILE A 181 -26.00 17.06 -6.38
N GLN A 182 -26.17 15.81 -5.93
CA GLN A 182 -27.16 15.44 -4.91
C GLN A 182 -26.59 14.55 -3.82
N ASN A 183 -27.32 14.49 -2.69
CA ASN A 183 -26.92 13.84 -1.44
C ASN A 183 -25.61 14.41 -0.88
N ILE A 184 -25.51 15.74 -0.92
CA ILE A 184 -24.42 16.50 -0.31
C ILE A 184 -24.48 16.30 1.21
N LEU A 185 -23.34 16.11 1.86
CA LEU A 185 -23.26 16.06 3.31
C LEU A 185 -23.00 17.44 3.91
N PRO A 186 -23.82 17.86 4.88
CA PRO A 186 -23.45 18.94 5.80
C PRO A 186 -22.17 18.65 6.58
N TYR A 187 -21.50 19.69 7.03
CA TYR A 187 -20.39 19.57 7.98
C TYR A 187 -20.87 18.98 9.32
N GLY A 188 -19.98 18.24 10.00
CA GLY A 188 -20.18 17.79 11.39
C GLY A 188 -20.82 16.41 11.53
N ILE A 189 -20.98 15.67 10.44
CA ILE A 189 -21.50 14.30 10.45
C ILE A 189 -20.33 13.32 10.41
N SER A 190 -20.16 12.53 11.47
CA SER A 190 -19.13 11.48 11.48
C SER A 190 -19.50 10.33 10.54
N THR A 191 -18.48 9.67 9.99
CA THR A 191 -18.62 8.50 9.11
C THR A 191 -19.47 7.41 9.78
N ALA A 192 -19.22 7.15 11.06
CA ALA A 192 -19.94 6.14 11.83
C ALA A 192 -21.43 6.50 11.99
N LEU A 193 -21.75 7.77 12.24
CA LEU A 193 -23.14 8.22 12.38
C LEU A 193 -23.88 8.12 11.04
N GLN A 194 -23.24 8.56 9.95
CA GLN A 194 -23.82 8.46 8.60
C GLN A 194 -24.05 7.01 8.16
N ASN A 195 -23.16 6.09 8.53
CA ASN A 195 -23.27 4.67 8.15
C ASN A 195 -24.36 3.94 8.94
N ASN A 196 -24.54 4.29 10.21
CA ASN A 196 -25.42 3.55 11.11
C ASN A 196 -26.80 4.18 11.30
N ARG A 197 -26.93 5.51 11.11
CA ARG A 197 -28.12 6.29 11.48
C ARG A 197 -28.41 7.45 10.52
N SER A 198 -28.22 7.25 9.21
CA SER A 198 -28.42 8.30 8.19
C SER A 198 -29.81 8.94 8.20
N ASN A 199 -30.85 8.19 8.53
CA ASN A 199 -32.22 8.70 8.68
C ASN A 199 -32.37 9.68 9.85
N LEU A 200 -31.67 9.45 10.96
CA LEU A 200 -31.59 10.41 12.07
C LEU A 200 -30.88 11.68 11.62
N VAL A 201 -29.76 11.53 10.89
CA VAL A 201 -29.01 12.67 10.34
C VAL A 201 -29.90 13.52 9.44
N ASP A 202 -30.71 12.89 8.57
CA ASP A 202 -31.63 13.61 7.69
C ASP A 202 -32.52 14.59 8.46
N ALA A 203 -33.05 14.21 9.64
CA ALA A 203 -33.91 15.07 10.46
C ALA A 203 -33.25 16.37 10.96
N TYR A 204 -31.91 16.45 10.99
CA TYR A 204 -31.15 17.62 11.39
C TYR A 204 -30.69 18.48 10.21
N LYS A 205 -30.87 18.02 8.97
CA LYS A 205 -30.40 18.76 7.79
C LYS A 205 -31.20 20.04 7.58
N LYS A 206 -30.49 21.14 7.35
CA LYS A 206 -31.02 22.43 6.91
C LYS A 206 -30.25 22.89 5.69
N ASN A 207 -30.96 23.00 4.57
CA ASN A 207 -30.43 23.43 3.28
C ASN A 207 -30.97 24.82 3.00
N GLU A 208 -30.09 25.75 2.67
CA GLU A 208 -30.43 27.16 2.42
C GLU A 208 -29.84 27.64 1.09
N LEU A 209 -30.52 28.57 0.42
CA LEU A 209 -30.04 29.23 -0.79
C LEU A 209 -29.95 30.73 -0.55
N GLU A 210 -28.75 31.26 -0.74
CA GLU A 210 -28.57 32.69 -0.91
C GLU A 210 -28.88 33.10 -2.36
N ALA A 211 -30.16 33.38 -2.60
CA ALA A 211 -30.74 33.49 -3.95
C ALA A 211 -30.08 34.56 -4.84
N LYS A 212 -29.54 35.65 -4.26
CA LYS A 212 -28.93 36.74 -5.03
C LYS A 212 -27.69 36.30 -5.81
N MET A 213 -26.92 35.36 -5.25
CA MET A 213 -25.67 34.85 -5.84
C MET A 213 -25.71 33.36 -6.16
N GLY A 214 -26.84 32.69 -5.90
CA GLY A 214 -27.00 31.26 -6.21
C GLY A 214 -26.10 30.36 -5.37
N LEU A 215 -25.76 30.76 -4.14
CA LEU A 215 -24.91 29.99 -3.23
C LEU A 215 -25.78 29.11 -2.31
N GLY A 216 -25.64 27.80 -2.42
CA GLY A 216 -26.25 26.82 -1.53
C GLY A 216 -25.40 26.57 -0.28
N ILE A 217 -26.06 26.53 0.88
CA ILE A 217 -25.45 26.30 2.20
C ILE A 217 -26.12 25.07 2.82
N TYR A 218 -25.31 24.08 3.19
CA TYR A 218 -25.76 22.79 3.73
C TYR A 218 -25.19 22.60 5.13
N ALA A 219 -26.07 22.72 6.13
CA ALA A 219 -25.71 22.67 7.53
C ALA A 219 -26.59 21.67 8.29
N LEU A 220 -26.17 21.38 9.52
CA LEU A 220 -27.05 20.79 10.52
C LEU A 220 -27.72 21.91 11.31
N SER A 221 -28.93 21.69 11.80
CA SER A 221 -29.57 22.60 12.75
C SER A 221 -28.87 22.60 14.12
N ALA A 222 -28.19 21.50 14.47
CA ALA A 222 -27.34 21.31 15.63
C ALA A 222 -26.39 20.13 15.37
N ILE A 223 -25.21 20.13 15.99
CA ILE A 223 -24.33 18.94 15.99
C ILE A 223 -25.03 17.83 16.78
N ILE A 224 -25.01 16.62 16.22
CA ILE A 224 -25.73 15.48 16.79
C ILE A 224 -24.89 14.88 17.93
N VAL A 225 -25.33 15.09 19.16
CA VAL A 225 -24.72 14.53 20.38
C VAL A 225 -25.79 13.94 21.29
N ASP A 226 -25.43 12.89 22.03
CA ASP A 226 -26.32 12.27 23.04
C ASP A 226 -26.27 13.02 24.38
N LYS A 227 -25.24 13.86 24.58
CA LYS A 227 -25.14 14.73 25.75
C LYS A 227 -26.27 15.74 25.72
N SER A 228 -26.95 15.91 26.86
CA SER A 228 -28.00 16.92 27.04
C SER A 228 -27.42 18.32 27.21
N GLU A 229 -26.74 18.83 26.19
CA GLU A 229 -26.15 20.16 26.13
C GLU A 229 -26.38 20.81 24.76
N PRO A 230 -26.39 22.15 24.66
CA PRO A 230 -26.39 22.83 23.37
C PRO A 230 -25.18 22.41 22.54
N SER A 231 -25.39 22.13 21.25
CA SER A 231 -24.32 21.73 20.33
C SER A 231 -24.50 22.45 19.00
N GLU A 232 -23.96 23.66 18.91
CA GLU A 232 -24.13 24.55 17.75
C GLU A 232 -23.37 24.02 16.51
N ALA A 233 -24.03 24.06 15.36
CA ALA A 233 -23.43 23.74 14.07
C ALA A 233 -23.05 25.04 13.33
N LEU A 234 -21.82 25.51 13.54
CA LEU A 234 -21.35 26.82 13.05
C LEU A 234 -20.50 26.75 11.77
N LYS A 235 -20.53 25.62 11.07
CA LYS A 235 -19.87 25.42 9.78
C LYS A 235 -20.81 24.67 8.83
N ALA A 236 -20.56 24.83 7.54
CA ALA A 236 -21.37 24.25 6.49
C ALA A 236 -20.52 23.63 5.38
N THR A 237 -21.18 22.85 4.54
CA THR A 237 -20.73 22.56 3.16
C THR A 237 -21.42 23.57 2.24
N ILE A 238 -20.74 24.05 1.21
CA ILE A 238 -21.32 25.02 0.26
C ILE A 238 -21.24 24.48 -1.17
N ALA A 239 -22.18 24.91 -2.02
CA ALA A 239 -22.12 24.72 -3.46
C ALA A 239 -22.62 25.95 -4.23
N TRP A 240 -22.02 26.26 -5.36
CA TRP A 240 -22.40 27.40 -6.21
C TRP A 240 -22.07 27.12 -7.67
N SER A 241 -22.52 27.98 -8.59
CA SER A 241 -22.32 27.78 -10.03
C SER A 241 -22.03 29.05 -10.83
N LEU A 242 -21.40 28.87 -11.98
CA LEU A 242 -21.09 29.92 -12.96
C LEU A 242 -21.27 29.42 -14.40
N GLY A 243 -21.58 30.33 -15.33
CA GLY A 243 -21.61 30.06 -16.79
C GLY A 243 -23.00 29.91 -17.40
N LEU A 244 -24.04 29.76 -16.57
CA LEU A 244 -25.44 29.82 -16.98
C LEU A 244 -26.08 31.14 -16.53
N GLU A 245 -26.97 31.69 -17.34
CA GLU A 245 -27.67 32.95 -17.10
C GLU A 245 -29.14 32.68 -16.74
N ASN A 246 -29.78 33.58 -15.98
CA ASN A 246 -31.20 33.52 -15.63
C ASN A 246 -31.66 32.15 -15.08
N CYS A 247 -30.87 31.57 -14.17
CA CYS A 247 -31.13 30.26 -13.61
C CYS A 247 -32.02 30.31 -12.37
N SER A 248 -32.68 29.19 -12.09
CA SER A 248 -33.28 28.91 -10.78
C SER A 248 -32.59 27.71 -10.13
N TYR A 249 -32.69 27.59 -8.81
CA TYR A 249 -31.95 26.58 -8.06
C TYR A 249 -32.86 25.63 -7.26
N LEU A 250 -32.47 24.36 -7.18
CA LEU A 250 -32.99 23.42 -6.18
C LEU A 250 -31.88 23.13 -5.18
N ILE A 251 -32.24 23.08 -3.89
CA ILE A 251 -31.33 22.73 -2.80
C ILE A 251 -31.63 21.35 -2.19
N SER A 252 -32.54 20.62 -2.84
CA SER A 252 -32.93 19.23 -2.55
C SER A 252 -33.24 18.47 -3.85
N SER A 253 -33.44 17.15 -3.74
CA SER A 253 -33.84 16.29 -4.87
C SER A 253 -35.36 16.13 -5.01
N LEU A 254 -36.19 16.86 -4.24
CA LEU A 254 -37.65 16.65 -4.16
C LEU A 254 -38.38 16.84 -5.49
N GLN A 255 -37.88 17.73 -6.35
CA GLN A 255 -38.56 18.13 -7.58
C GLN A 255 -37.99 17.48 -8.86
N ILE A 256 -37.01 16.58 -8.74
CA ILE A 256 -36.42 15.89 -9.92
C ILE A 256 -37.49 15.09 -10.67
N ASP A 257 -38.37 14.39 -9.97
CA ASP A 257 -39.45 13.62 -10.61
C ASP A 257 -40.51 14.51 -11.28
N LYS A 258 -40.72 15.73 -10.78
CA LYS A 258 -41.58 16.70 -11.46
C LYS A 258 -40.96 17.07 -12.81
N PHE A 259 -39.66 17.36 -12.82
CA PHE A 259 -38.92 17.65 -14.05
C PHE A 259 -38.95 16.47 -15.03
N ARG A 260 -38.75 15.22 -14.57
CA ARG A 260 -38.87 14.02 -15.43
C ARG A 260 -40.23 13.91 -16.10
N LYS A 261 -41.29 14.32 -15.42
CA LYS A 261 -42.68 14.27 -15.90
C LYS A 261 -43.07 15.45 -16.79
N GLY A 262 -42.15 16.38 -17.07
CA GLY A 262 -42.45 17.61 -17.81
C GLY A 262 -43.28 18.62 -17.03
N LEU A 263 -43.33 18.50 -15.69
CA LEU A 263 -43.98 19.46 -14.82
C LEU A 263 -43.02 20.61 -14.47
N SER A 264 -43.57 21.79 -14.20
CA SER A 264 -42.80 22.94 -13.73
C SER A 264 -42.18 22.65 -12.35
N ILE A 265 -40.99 23.20 -12.13
CA ILE A 265 -40.28 23.18 -10.85
C ILE A 265 -40.15 24.61 -10.32
N GLU A 266 -40.02 24.74 -9.00
CA GLU A 266 -39.92 26.03 -8.31
C GLU A 266 -38.59 26.14 -7.59
N GLN A 267 -38.03 27.35 -7.52
CA GLN A 267 -36.79 27.60 -6.78
C GLN A 267 -36.98 27.32 -5.29
N GLU A 268 -36.02 26.63 -4.70
CA GLU A 268 -36.00 26.29 -3.29
C GLU A 268 -35.05 27.25 -2.53
N VAL A 269 -35.55 27.93 -1.49
CA VAL A 269 -34.76 28.85 -0.67
C VAL A 269 -34.39 28.26 0.69
N GLU A 270 -35.28 27.45 1.26
CA GLU A 270 -35.04 26.73 2.51
C GLU A 270 -35.71 25.35 2.43
N VAL A 271 -34.97 24.29 2.73
CA VAL A 271 -35.48 22.91 2.84
C VAL A 271 -34.92 22.27 4.11
N LYS A 272 -35.78 21.62 4.89
CA LYS A 272 -35.43 21.00 6.18
C LYS A 272 -35.73 19.51 6.16
N ALA A 273 -34.99 18.76 6.95
CA ALA A 273 -35.19 17.33 7.17
C ALA A 273 -35.08 16.46 5.89
N GLU A 274 -34.33 16.92 4.89
CA GLU A 274 -34.18 16.26 3.58
C GLU A 274 -32.73 16.20 3.15
N LYS A 275 -32.41 15.23 2.29
CA LYS A 275 -31.09 15.13 1.67
C LYS A 275 -30.80 16.38 0.84
N SER A 276 -29.65 16.97 1.10
CA SER A 276 -29.13 18.16 0.44
C SER A 276 -28.77 17.89 -1.01
N ALA A 277 -29.09 18.82 -1.90
CA ALA A 277 -28.64 18.81 -3.29
C ALA A 277 -28.35 20.23 -3.78
N TYR A 278 -27.69 20.37 -4.92
CA TYR A 278 -27.52 21.63 -5.63
C TYR A 278 -27.81 21.39 -7.11
N PHE A 279 -28.95 21.87 -7.60
CA PHE A 279 -29.28 21.82 -9.02
C PHE A 279 -29.47 23.21 -9.59
N VAL A 280 -28.94 23.41 -10.79
CA VAL A 280 -29.16 24.59 -11.62
C VAL A 280 -30.17 24.23 -12.70
N HIS A 281 -31.21 25.03 -12.82
CA HIS A 281 -32.24 24.92 -13.85
C HIS A 281 -32.18 26.11 -14.81
N ALA A 282 -32.11 25.83 -16.11
CA ALA A 282 -31.98 26.85 -17.14
C ALA A 282 -32.64 26.44 -18.46
N ASN A 283 -33.19 27.43 -19.16
CA ASN A 283 -33.60 27.28 -20.56
C ASN A 283 -32.43 27.66 -21.46
N LEU A 284 -32.14 26.84 -22.46
CA LEU A 284 -30.99 27.01 -23.35
C LEU A 284 -31.45 26.94 -24.81
N GLU A 285 -30.90 27.84 -25.62
CA GLU A 285 -30.92 27.74 -27.08
C GLU A 285 -29.49 27.46 -27.55
N LEU A 286 -29.27 26.26 -28.08
CA LEU A 286 -27.94 25.80 -28.48
C LEU A 286 -27.89 25.70 -30.00
N GLY A 287 -27.17 26.64 -30.64
CA GLY A 287 -26.99 26.67 -32.08
C GLY A 287 -26.34 25.41 -32.64
N ALA A 288 -26.43 25.23 -33.96
CA ALA A 288 -25.79 24.13 -34.69
C ALA A 288 -24.28 24.08 -34.41
N LYS A 289 -23.75 22.89 -34.08
CA LYS A 289 -22.31 22.68 -33.78
C LYS A 289 -21.76 23.59 -32.67
N LYS A 290 -22.62 24.12 -31.79
CA LYS A 290 -22.21 24.92 -30.64
C LYS A 290 -22.23 24.10 -29.37
N GLU A 291 -21.47 24.57 -28.40
CA GLU A 291 -21.44 24.04 -27.04
C GLU A 291 -21.76 25.13 -26.02
N LYS A 292 -22.26 24.71 -24.87
CA LYS A 292 -22.46 25.55 -23.68
C LYS A 292 -21.78 24.88 -22.50
N SER A 293 -21.00 25.65 -21.74
CA SER A 293 -20.29 25.16 -20.57
C SER A 293 -20.62 25.96 -19.31
N TRP A 294 -20.59 25.28 -18.17
CA TRP A 294 -20.81 25.85 -16.85
C TRP A 294 -20.07 25.05 -15.78
N HIS A 295 -19.96 25.61 -14.59
CA HIS A 295 -19.23 25.01 -13.48
C HIS A 295 -20.13 24.93 -12.26
N ILE A 296 -20.05 23.82 -11.53
CA ILE A 296 -20.54 23.70 -10.16
C ILE A 296 -19.31 23.52 -9.27
N VAL A 297 -19.22 24.33 -8.23
CA VAL A 297 -18.11 24.31 -7.28
C VAL A 297 -18.65 23.98 -5.90
N ALA A 298 -18.01 23.07 -5.18
CA ALA A 298 -18.41 22.66 -3.84
C ALA A 298 -17.22 22.54 -2.89
N ASN A 299 -17.35 23.05 -1.67
CA ASN A 299 -16.31 22.97 -0.65
C ASN A 299 -16.89 22.60 0.72
N VAL A 300 -16.09 21.92 1.53
CA VAL A 300 -16.49 21.41 2.86
C VAL A 300 -15.86 22.24 3.98
N ASN A 301 -16.36 22.12 5.20
CA ASN A 301 -15.76 22.75 6.40
C ASN A 301 -15.65 24.29 6.31
N GLN A 302 -16.70 24.94 5.82
CA GLN A 302 -16.75 26.39 5.62
C GLN A 302 -17.39 27.09 6.83
N GLY A 303 -16.68 28.03 7.45
CA GLY A 303 -17.22 28.90 8.49
C GLY A 303 -17.95 30.12 7.92
N PRO A 304 -18.54 30.97 8.78
CA PRO A 304 -19.25 32.17 8.34
C PRO A 304 -18.39 33.15 7.54
N SER A 305 -17.11 33.28 7.88
CA SER A 305 -16.14 34.12 7.15
C SER A 305 -15.89 33.61 5.73
N ASP A 306 -15.80 32.29 5.55
CA ASP A 306 -15.59 31.67 4.23
C ASP A 306 -16.82 31.87 3.34
N VAL A 307 -18.02 31.69 3.90
CA VAL A 307 -19.29 31.96 3.21
C VAL A 307 -19.37 33.42 2.76
N ALA A 308 -19.01 34.36 3.63
CA ALA A 308 -18.99 35.78 3.30
C ALA A 308 -17.95 36.11 2.21
N TYR A 309 -16.76 35.49 2.26
CA TYR A 309 -15.72 35.64 1.24
C TYR A 309 -16.21 35.16 -0.14
N ILE A 310 -16.76 33.95 -0.22
CA ILE A 310 -17.30 33.39 -1.47
C ILE A 310 -18.48 34.23 -1.98
N SER A 311 -19.37 34.66 -1.09
CA SER A 311 -20.50 35.55 -1.45
C SER A 311 -20.00 36.86 -2.07
N ASN A 312 -18.97 37.47 -1.51
CA ASN A 312 -18.37 38.68 -2.05
C ASN A 312 -17.69 38.42 -3.40
N LEU A 313 -16.95 37.31 -3.55
CA LEU A 313 -16.34 36.94 -4.83
C LEU A 313 -17.40 36.79 -5.93
N LEU A 314 -18.48 36.05 -5.67
CA LEU A 314 -19.56 35.84 -6.64
C LEU A 314 -20.23 37.13 -7.12
N LEU A 315 -20.25 38.18 -6.28
CA LEU A 315 -20.86 39.47 -6.61
C LEU A 315 -19.91 40.46 -7.26
N THR A 316 -18.61 40.37 -6.97
CA THR A 316 -17.63 41.43 -7.30
C THR A 316 -16.56 41.00 -8.30
N GLU A 317 -16.23 39.70 -8.36
CA GLU A 317 -15.17 39.18 -9.20
C GLU A 317 -15.70 38.79 -10.58
N LYS A 318 -15.23 39.49 -11.63
CA LYS A 318 -15.67 39.26 -13.00
C LYS A 318 -14.97 38.07 -13.67
N ASP A 319 -13.73 37.79 -13.25
CA ASP A 319 -12.88 36.77 -13.87
C ASP A 319 -12.78 35.49 -13.01
N LEU A 320 -13.81 35.21 -12.20
CA LEU A 320 -13.79 34.11 -11.22
C LEU A 320 -13.58 32.73 -11.89
N LEU A 321 -14.14 32.49 -13.08
CA LEU A 321 -13.88 31.26 -13.84
C LEU A 321 -12.39 31.08 -14.18
N GLN A 322 -11.68 32.15 -14.51
CA GLN A 322 -10.25 32.09 -14.81
C GLN A 322 -9.44 31.82 -13.54
N LYS A 323 -9.83 32.41 -12.40
CA LYS A 323 -9.19 32.13 -11.10
C LYS A 323 -9.34 30.68 -10.68
N ILE A 324 -10.54 30.11 -10.84
CA ILE A 324 -10.79 28.69 -10.57
C ILE A 324 -9.90 27.81 -11.46
N GLN A 325 -9.87 28.08 -12.77
CA GLN A 325 -9.05 27.32 -13.70
C GLN A 325 -7.55 27.42 -13.36
N ALA A 326 -7.08 28.62 -13.00
CA ALA A 326 -5.69 28.83 -12.58
C ALA A 326 -5.33 28.03 -11.33
N ASP A 327 -6.22 27.89 -10.35
CA ASP A 327 -5.97 27.09 -9.15
C ASP A 327 -6.03 25.57 -9.43
N ILE A 328 -6.88 25.12 -10.36
CA ILE A 328 -6.88 23.73 -10.87
C ILE A 328 -5.55 23.39 -11.56
N ASP A 329 -5.06 24.31 -12.41
CA ASP A 329 -3.80 24.13 -13.13
C ASP A 329 -2.60 24.20 -12.19
N LEU A 330 -2.67 25.06 -11.15
CA LEU A 330 -1.69 25.09 -10.07
C LEU A 330 -1.65 23.76 -9.31
N GLY A 331 -2.81 23.17 -8.98
CA GLY A 331 -2.86 21.85 -8.35
C GLY A 331 -2.21 20.77 -9.20
N THR A 332 -2.42 20.81 -10.53
CA THR A 332 -1.75 19.90 -11.48
C THR A 332 -0.24 20.13 -11.50
N ARG A 333 0.21 21.39 -11.54
CA ARG A 333 1.63 21.75 -11.47
C ARG A 333 2.29 21.25 -10.18
N ASN A 334 1.65 21.45 -9.03
CA ASN A 334 2.17 21.01 -7.74
C ASN A 334 2.28 19.48 -7.66
N LEU A 335 1.27 18.75 -8.16
CA LEU A 335 1.32 17.28 -8.21
C LEU A 335 2.48 16.78 -9.10
N LYS A 336 2.66 17.44 -10.25
CA LYS A 336 3.80 17.19 -11.13
C LYS A 336 5.14 17.49 -10.43
N GLU A 337 5.25 18.59 -9.70
CA GLU A 337 6.44 18.94 -8.92
C GLU A 337 6.76 17.86 -7.87
N LEU A 338 5.77 17.45 -7.06
CA LEU A 338 5.93 16.41 -6.04
C LEU A 338 6.42 15.09 -6.65
N THR A 339 5.85 14.71 -7.79
CA THR A 339 6.17 13.44 -8.48
C THR A 339 7.52 13.52 -9.22
N ALA A 340 7.86 14.68 -9.80
CA ALA A 340 9.15 14.92 -10.44
C ALA A 340 10.30 14.86 -9.44
N ALA A 341 10.07 15.35 -8.21
CA ALA A 341 11.05 15.30 -7.14
C ALA A 341 11.47 13.85 -6.79
N ALA A 342 10.64 12.85 -7.09
CA ALA A 342 10.92 11.42 -6.94
C ALA A 342 11.09 10.67 -8.26
N ASP A 343 11.60 11.35 -9.30
CA ASP A 343 11.93 10.74 -10.60
C ASP A 343 10.76 10.11 -11.38
N GLY A 344 9.56 10.70 -11.27
CA GLY A 344 8.38 10.20 -11.96
C GLY A 344 8.23 10.58 -13.44
N PHE A 345 9.16 11.35 -14.02
CA PHE A 345 9.06 11.79 -15.42
C PHE A 345 9.93 10.96 -16.36
N GLN A 346 9.29 10.41 -17.38
CA GLN A 346 9.92 9.69 -18.48
C GLN A 346 9.26 10.10 -19.80
N ALA A 347 10.02 10.01 -20.88
CA ALA A 347 9.57 10.20 -22.25
C ALA A 347 10.12 9.05 -23.10
N SER A 348 9.21 8.19 -23.56
CA SER A 348 9.50 7.03 -24.39
C SER A 348 8.42 6.87 -25.46
N ALA A 349 8.68 6.03 -26.46
CA ALA A 349 7.69 5.67 -27.47
C ALA A 349 6.50 4.87 -26.92
N ASP A 350 6.58 4.40 -25.67
CA ASP A 350 5.53 3.65 -24.97
C ASP A 350 4.90 4.51 -23.88
N GLU A 351 3.91 5.30 -24.26
CA GLU A 351 3.24 6.27 -23.37
C GLU A 351 2.48 5.60 -22.20
N LEU A 352 2.04 4.34 -22.37
CA LEU A 352 1.40 3.58 -21.31
C LEU A 352 2.38 3.29 -20.17
N LYS A 353 3.61 2.88 -20.51
CA LYS A 353 4.66 2.64 -19.50
C LYS A 353 5.07 3.91 -18.78
N THR A 354 5.22 5.03 -19.48
CA THR A 354 5.60 6.31 -18.83
C THR A 354 4.49 6.83 -17.93
N THR A 355 3.22 6.69 -18.35
CA THR A 355 2.05 7.01 -17.51
C THR A 355 1.97 6.10 -16.29
N ARG A 356 2.24 4.80 -16.46
CA ARG A 356 2.30 3.85 -15.33
C ARG A 356 3.43 4.18 -14.36
N HIS A 357 4.61 4.53 -14.85
CA HIS A 357 5.74 4.96 -14.00
C HIS A 357 5.38 6.20 -13.18
N PHE A 358 4.77 7.21 -13.80
CA PHE A 358 4.27 8.39 -13.10
C PHE A 358 3.28 8.00 -11.98
N ALA A 359 2.28 7.17 -12.30
CA ALA A 359 1.30 6.71 -11.31
C ALA A 359 1.97 5.91 -10.18
N ASN A 360 2.90 5.01 -10.49
CA ASN A 360 3.64 4.23 -9.51
C ASN A 360 4.42 5.14 -8.55
N VAL A 361 5.20 6.10 -9.07
CA VAL A 361 5.95 7.06 -8.25
C VAL A 361 5.01 7.89 -7.38
N MET A 362 3.93 8.41 -7.97
CA MET A 362 2.94 9.23 -7.28
C MET A 362 2.28 8.46 -6.13
N PHE A 363 1.85 7.21 -6.34
CA PHE A 363 1.28 6.40 -5.26
C PHE A 363 2.32 5.95 -4.22
N ASN A 364 3.61 5.80 -4.61
CA ASN A 364 4.70 5.54 -3.67
C ASN A 364 4.88 6.72 -2.69
N ILE A 365 4.93 7.96 -3.21
CA ILE A 365 5.10 9.16 -2.38
C ILE A 365 3.83 9.55 -1.62
N MET A 366 2.64 9.22 -2.11
CA MET A 366 1.40 9.37 -1.33
C MET A 366 1.39 8.46 -0.10
N ARG A 367 1.96 7.25 -0.19
CA ARG A 367 1.94 6.28 0.91
C ARG A 367 3.14 6.43 1.85
N GLY A 368 4.33 6.69 1.31
CA GLY A 368 5.58 6.82 2.08
C GLY A 368 6.04 8.25 2.38
N GLY A 369 5.46 9.24 1.70
CA GLY A 369 5.88 10.65 1.75
C GLY A 369 6.93 11.01 0.71
N ILE A 370 7.18 12.32 0.59
CA ILE A 370 8.26 12.92 -0.21
C ILE A 370 8.98 13.97 0.63
N PHE A 371 10.28 14.14 0.44
CA PHE A 371 11.06 15.16 1.14
C PHE A 371 10.62 16.57 0.71
N ASP A 372 10.58 17.49 1.66
CA ASP A 372 9.97 18.81 1.44
C ASP A 372 10.64 19.64 0.33
N ASN A 373 11.96 19.78 0.40
CA ASN A 373 12.77 20.54 -0.54
C ASN A 373 14.21 20.03 -0.58
N ASN A 374 14.51 19.08 -1.48
CA ASN A 374 15.84 18.48 -1.60
C ASN A 374 16.36 18.01 -0.22
N TYR A 375 17.55 18.47 0.17
CA TYR A 375 18.16 18.20 1.48
C TYR A 375 18.08 19.39 2.44
N GLN A 376 17.13 20.30 2.23
CA GLN A 376 16.93 21.47 3.10
C GLN A 376 16.02 21.13 4.28
N ILE A 377 16.30 21.76 5.42
CA ILE A 377 15.63 21.56 6.70
C ILE A 377 15.27 22.93 7.27
N GLU A 378 14.01 23.10 7.65
CA GLU A 378 13.53 24.30 8.35
C GLU A 378 13.84 24.19 9.85
N ALA A 379 14.55 25.18 10.39
CA ALA A 379 14.97 25.14 11.78
C ALA A 379 13.81 25.15 12.76
N GLN A 380 12.69 25.78 12.41
CA GLN A 380 11.51 25.80 13.28
C GLN A 380 10.88 24.41 13.42
N ASP A 381 10.70 23.69 12.31
CA ASP A 381 10.17 22.32 12.33
C ASP A 381 11.13 21.36 13.06
N PHE A 382 12.43 21.46 12.79
CA PHE A 382 13.45 20.67 13.47
C PHE A 382 13.49 20.91 14.99
N LYS A 383 13.37 22.17 15.43
CA LYS A 383 13.27 22.52 16.86
C LYS A 383 12.02 21.93 17.49
N THR A 384 10.86 22.03 16.81
CA THR A 384 9.61 21.43 17.30
C THR A 384 9.74 19.91 17.41
N TYR A 385 10.29 19.24 16.39
CA TYR A 385 10.60 17.81 16.44
C TYR A 385 11.47 17.46 17.65
N LEU A 386 12.62 18.12 17.84
CA LEU A 386 13.51 17.84 18.97
C LEU A 386 12.84 18.06 20.32
N SER A 387 12.04 19.13 20.45
CA SER A 387 11.30 19.41 21.69
C SER A 387 10.25 18.35 22.03
N ASN A 388 9.64 17.74 21.01
CA ASN A 388 8.67 16.66 21.17
C ASN A 388 9.36 15.29 21.34
N ALA A 389 10.54 15.11 20.76
CA ALA A 389 11.31 13.88 20.86
C ALA A 389 11.96 13.73 22.23
N ASN A 390 12.69 14.75 22.69
CA ASN A 390 13.34 14.74 23.99
C ASN A 390 13.56 16.16 24.52
N ARG A 391 12.75 16.55 25.51
CA ARG A 391 12.76 17.88 26.12
C ARG A 391 14.09 18.23 26.79
N GLU A 392 14.78 17.24 27.35
CA GLU A 392 16.06 17.47 28.03
C GLU A 392 17.20 17.65 27.01
N VAL A 393 17.23 16.87 25.93
CA VAL A 393 18.17 17.10 24.81
C VAL A 393 17.93 18.48 24.19
N PHE A 394 16.67 18.84 23.94
CA PHE A 394 16.32 20.16 23.42
C PHE A 394 16.82 21.30 24.31
N LYS A 395 16.67 21.18 25.64
CA LYS A 395 17.19 22.17 26.59
C LYS A 395 18.72 22.23 26.59
N ARG A 396 19.41 21.08 26.62
CA ARG A 396 20.88 21.01 26.65
C ARG A 396 21.53 21.65 25.42
N HIS A 397 20.91 21.50 24.24
CA HIS A 397 21.46 22.01 22.97
C HIS A 397 20.82 23.31 22.50
N LYS A 398 20.07 24.02 23.37
CA LYS A 398 19.35 25.25 23.02
C LYS A 398 20.25 26.32 22.38
N GLU A 399 21.51 26.45 22.83
CA GLU A 399 22.47 27.40 22.26
C GLU A 399 22.83 27.06 20.81
N ILE A 400 23.14 25.79 20.52
CA ILE A 400 23.42 25.30 19.17
C ILE A 400 22.18 25.49 18.28
N LEU A 401 20.99 25.15 18.79
CA LEU A 401 19.74 25.30 18.05
C LEU A 401 19.40 26.76 17.73
N ASN A 402 19.74 27.69 18.61
CA ASN A 402 19.53 29.12 18.38
C ASN A 402 20.49 29.71 17.33
N GLN A 403 21.62 29.05 17.07
CA GLN A 403 22.59 29.46 16.05
C GLN A 403 22.29 28.87 14.66
N LEU A 404 21.34 27.93 14.57
CA LEU A 404 20.91 27.39 13.27
C LEU A 404 20.32 28.52 12.40
N PRO A 405 20.74 28.60 11.12
CA PRO A 405 20.03 29.41 10.13
C PRO A 405 18.56 29.00 10.02
N GLU A 406 17.70 29.90 9.52
CA GLU A 406 16.27 29.61 9.34
C GLU A 406 16.04 28.34 8.49
N VAL A 407 16.87 28.15 7.46
CA VAL A 407 16.95 26.95 6.64
C VAL A 407 18.41 26.50 6.55
N PHE A 408 18.68 25.21 6.77
CA PHE A 408 20.01 24.62 6.67
C PHE A 408 19.96 23.24 5.99
N SER A 409 21.10 22.72 5.55
CA SER A 409 21.15 21.45 4.82
C SER A 409 21.31 20.23 5.73
N LEU A 410 20.94 19.05 5.23
CA LEU A 410 21.25 17.76 5.88
C LEU A 410 22.76 17.59 6.10
N SER A 411 23.60 18.04 5.16
CA SER A 411 25.06 18.03 5.34
C SER A 411 25.48 18.86 6.57
N HIS A 412 24.91 20.06 6.73
CA HIS A 412 25.16 20.87 7.92
C HIS A 412 24.71 20.16 9.20
N LEU A 413 23.57 19.46 9.17
CA LEU A 413 23.11 18.65 10.30
C LEU A 413 24.08 17.51 10.62
N LYS A 414 24.57 16.79 9.61
CA LYS A 414 25.59 15.74 9.77
C LYS A 414 26.93 16.29 10.30
N GLU A 415 27.33 17.49 9.93
CA GLU A 415 28.51 18.15 10.51
C GLU A 415 28.31 18.50 11.99
N LEU A 416 27.11 18.93 12.38
CA LEU A 416 26.77 19.20 13.78
C LEU A 416 26.84 17.92 14.62
N THR A 417 26.38 16.78 14.10
CA THR A 417 26.47 15.51 14.83
C THR A 417 27.92 15.05 15.00
N GLN A 418 28.79 15.28 14.02
CA GLN A 418 30.22 14.95 14.14
C GLN A 418 30.95 15.77 15.21
N LYS A 419 30.54 17.03 15.43
CA LYS A 419 31.17 17.96 16.40
C LYS A 419 30.57 17.85 17.81
N ASN A 420 29.52 17.06 18.00
CA ASN A 420 28.79 16.95 19.26
C ASN A 420 28.94 15.56 19.86
N ASN A 421 29.27 15.44 21.15
CA ASN A 421 29.45 14.14 21.81
C ASN A 421 28.18 13.57 22.45
N ASP A 422 27.04 14.28 22.41
CA ASP A 422 25.77 13.79 22.94
C ASP A 422 25.11 12.80 21.98
N ALA A 423 25.21 11.51 22.29
CA ALA A 423 24.64 10.44 21.47
C ALA A 423 23.12 10.54 21.27
N ASP A 424 22.35 11.09 22.22
CA ASP A 424 20.90 11.27 22.02
C ASP A 424 20.64 12.37 20.98
N PHE A 425 21.40 13.46 21.04
CA PHE A 425 21.31 14.52 20.05
C PHE A 425 21.71 14.02 18.66
N LYS A 426 22.83 13.28 18.55
CA LYS A 426 23.26 12.66 17.27
C LYS A 426 22.15 11.79 16.70
N ARG A 427 21.62 10.85 17.48
CA ARG A 427 20.53 9.96 17.06
C ARG A 427 19.33 10.73 16.53
N LEU A 428 18.82 11.71 17.28
CA LEU A 428 17.64 12.48 16.88
C LEU A 428 17.90 13.34 15.64
N CYS A 429 19.12 13.87 15.47
CA CYS A 429 19.50 14.54 14.23
C CYS A 429 19.49 13.58 13.04
N MET A 430 20.02 12.37 13.22
CA MET A 430 20.06 11.36 12.15
C MET A 430 18.68 10.79 11.83
N GLU A 431 17.78 10.63 12.80
CA GLU A 431 16.41 10.14 12.57
C GLU A 431 15.48 11.16 11.91
N TYR A 432 15.83 12.45 11.91
CA TYR A 432 14.95 13.49 11.39
C TYR A 432 14.81 13.42 9.86
N MET A 433 13.58 13.29 9.39
CA MET A 433 13.22 13.27 7.97
C MET A 433 12.09 14.28 7.71
N PRO A 434 12.32 15.35 6.92
CA PRO A 434 11.31 16.37 6.60
C PRO A 434 10.36 15.89 5.49
N LEU A 435 9.68 14.77 5.72
CA LEU A 435 8.71 14.22 4.79
C LEU A 435 7.36 14.95 4.88
N LYS A 436 6.67 15.06 3.75
CA LYS A 436 5.29 15.53 3.61
C LYS A 436 4.51 14.62 2.67
N PHE A 437 3.24 14.94 2.43
CA PHE A 437 2.35 14.29 1.45
C PHE A 437 1.93 12.84 1.78
N SER A 438 2.59 12.18 2.74
CA SER A 438 2.22 10.84 3.15
C SER A 438 0.82 10.78 3.77
N ARG A 439 0.14 9.66 3.56
CA ARG A 439 -1.14 9.32 4.20
C ARG A 439 -1.30 7.80 4.31
N ARG A 440 -2.07 7.35 5.29
CA ARG A 440 -2.54 5.95 5.31
C ARG A 440 -3.42 5.66 4.09
N HIS A 441 -3.28 4.44 3.58
CA HIS A 441 -3.95 3.97 2.35
C HIS A 441 -5.38 3.43 2.60
N GLY A 442 -6.14 4.12 3.44
CA GLY A 442 -7.56 3.86 3.63
C GLY A 442 -8.40 4.43 2.50
N ASP A 443 -9.39 3.66 2.07
CA ASP A 443 -10.37 4.02 1.03
C ASP A 443 -11.59 3.08 1.09
N PRO A 444 -12.68 3.33 0.34
CA PRO A 444 -13.89 2.50 0.37
C PRO A 444 -13.72 1.01 0.05
N SER A 445 -12.66 0.64 -0.69
CA SER A 445 -12.30 -0.75 -1.01
C SER A 445 -11.32 -1.36 0.02
N ARG A 446 -10.84 -0.54 0.96
CA ARG A 446 -10.01 -0.89 2.12
C ARG A 446 -10.60 -0.28 3.41
N PRO A 447 -11.89 -0.55 3.72
CA PRO A 447 -12.63 0.20 4.74
C PRO A 447 -12.14 -0.02 6.18
N TRP A 448 -11.34 -1.05 6.44
CA TRP A 448 -10.69 -1.29 7.73
C TRP A 448 -9.51 -0.34 8.01
N ASN A 449 -8.99 0.34 6.98
CA ASN A 449 -7.94 1.33 7.14
C ASN A 449 -8.56 2.73 7.25
N LYS A 450 -8.42 3.38 8.41
CA LYS A 450 -8.68 4.81 8.52
C LYS A 450 -7.55 5.59 7.83
N PHE A 451 -7.92 6.62 7.07
CA PHE A 451 -6.97 7.55 6.46
C PHE A 451 -7.18 8.97 6.98
N SER A 452 -6.12 9.77 6.91
CA SER A 452 -6.19 11.23 7.04
C SER A 452 -5.07 11.86 6.21
N ILE A 453 -5.38 12.91 5.46
CA ILE A 453 -4.45 13.66 4.62
C ILE A 453 -4.07 14.93 5.35
N ASN A 454 -3.10 14.81 6.25
CA ASN A 454 -2.62 15.91 7.09
C ASN A 454 -1.45 16.63 6.42
N THR A 455 -1.70 17.23 5.25
CA THR A 455 -0.66 17.96 4.50
C THR A 455 -0.61 19.45 4.83
N ARG A 456 -1.64 19.98 5.51
CA ARG A 456 -1.76 21.38 5.90
C ARG A 456 -2.40 21.54 7.27
N ASN A 457 -1.98 22.56 8.01
CA ASN A 457 -2.63 23.03 9.24
C ASN A 457 -3.93 23.78 8.92
N GLU A 458 -4.72 24.10 9.94
CA GLU A 458 -5.97 24.88 9.78
C GLU A 458 -5.72 26.30 9.22
N ASP A 459 -4.54 26.87 9.46
CA ASP A 459 -4.10 28.16 8.89
C ASP A 459 -3.56 28.05 7.45
N GLY A 460 -3.57 26.86 6.86
CA GLY A 460 -3.10 26.57 5.50
C GLY A 460 -1.59 26.34 5.35
N SER A 461 -0.81 26.51 6.42
CA SER A 461 0.63 26.21 6.42
C SER A 461 0.90 24.72 6.18
N LYS A 462 2.03 24.39 5.55
CA LYS A 462 2.40 23.00 5.25
C LYS A 462 2.67 22.20 6.52
N VAL A 463 2.37 20.90 6.48
CA VAL A 463 2.70 19.96 7.56
C VAL A 463 3.80 19.02 7.07
N LEU A 464 4.89 18.98 7.81
CA LEU A 464 5.95 17.99 7.65
C LEU A 464 5.69 16.86 8.65
N ASP A 465 4.96 15.84 8.24
CA ASP A 465 4.65 14.69 9.08
C ASP A 465 4.51 13.42 8.24
N TYR A 466 4.70 12.29 8.90
CA TYR A 466 4.46 10.99 8.32
C TYR A 466 4.00 9.97 9.36
N GLU A 467 3.13 9.07 8.91
CA GLU A 467 2.79 7.85 9.61
C GLU A 467 2.58 6.70 8.64
N GLY A 468 2.99 5.50 9.03
CA GLY A 468 2.78 4.32 8.22
C GLY A 468 3.00 3.03 8.99
N ASN A 469 2.26 1.99 8.60
CA ASN A 469 2.56 0.65 9.07
C ASN A 469 3.98 0.27 8.64
N TRP A 470 4.69 -0.45 9.49
CA TRP A 470 6.12 -0.74 9.39
C TRP A 470 6.55 -1.16 7.97
N ARG A 471 6.02 -2.28 7.51
CA ARG A 471 6.33 -2.84 6.19
C ARG A 471 5.99 -1.89 5.05
N ASP A 472 4.82 -1.24 5.11
CA ASP A 472 4.36 -0.38 4.02
C ASP A 472 5.32 0.79 3.79
N ILE A 473 5.66 1.52 4.86
CA ILE A 473 6.44 2.76 4.74
C ILE A 473 7.91 2.49 4.44
N PHE A 474 8.53 1.47 5.05
CA PHE A 474 9.92 1.13 4.76
C PHE A 474 10.08 0.58 3.33
N GLN A 475 9.10 -0.16 2.80
CA GLN A 475 9.10 -0.54 1.39
C GLN A 475 8.99 0.67 0.45
N ASN A 476 8.18 1.69 0.79
CA ASN A 476 8.10 2.90 -0.03
C ASN A 476 9.38 3.73 0.02
N TRP A 477 10.03 3.77 1.19
CA TRP A 477 11.29 4.47 1.39
C TRP A 477 12.45 3.86 0.62
N GLU A 478 12.45 2.54 0.38
CA GLU A 478 13.43 1.89 -0.49
C GLU A 478 13.43 2.52 -1.89
N ALA A 479 12.26 2.63 -2.53
CA ALA A 479 12.15 3.28 -3.83
C ALA A 479 12.45 4.79 -3.77
N LEU A 480 12.00 5.48 -2.70
CA LEU A 480 12.25 6.92 -2.52
C LEU A 480 13.74 7.24 -2.38
N ALA A 481 14.52 6.36 -1.73
CA ALA A 481 15.93 6.57 -1.47
C ALA A 481 16.76 6.65 -2.76
N HIS A 482 16.36 5.98 -3.84
CA HIS A 482 17.03 6.12 -5.14
C HIS A 482 17.00 7.56 -5.68
N SER A 483 15.94 8.31 -5.37
CA SER A 483 15.85 9.73 -5.70
C SER A 483 16.48 10.65 -4.65
N TYR A 484 16.68 10.16 -3.42
CA TYR A 484 17.25 10.90 -2.30
C TYR A 484 18.29 10.10 -1.48
N PRO A 485 19.44 9.73 -2.07
CA PRO A 485 20.32 8.75 -1.44
C PRO A 485 20.90 9.18 -0.08
N GLU A 486 21.15 10.47 0.14
CA GLU A 486 21.72 10.99 1.39
C GLU A 486 20.84 10.77 2.65
N PHE A 487 19.54 10.49 2.49
CA PHE A 487 18.62 10.18 3.59
C PHE A 487 18.59 8.70 3.98
N MET A 488 19.28 7.80 3.24
CA MET A 488 19.28 6.37 3.56
C MET A 488 19.77 6.09 4.99
N GLU A 489 20.77 6.84 5.43
CA GLU A 489 21.27 6.76 6.80
C GLU A 489 20.18 7.09 7.83
N SER A 490 19.36 8.10 7.58
CA SER A 490 18.22 8.45 8.42
C SER A 490 17.16 7.34 8.47
N MET A 491 16.89 6.71 7.34
CA MET A 491 15.96 5.57 7.24
C MET A 491 16.46 4.37 8.05
N ILE A 492 17.76 4.06 7.99
CA ILE A 492 18.40 2.99 8.77
C ILE A 492 18.34 3.29 10.27
N PHE A 493 18.68 4.52 10.68
CA PHE A 493 18.56 4.93 12.09
C PHE A 493 17.13 4.79 12.58
N LYS A 494 16.15 5.27 11.79
CA LYS A 494 14.74 5.16 12.14
C LYS A 494 14.29 3.71 12.29
N PHE A 495 14.71 2.83 11.37
CA PHE A 495 14.40 1.40 11.42
C PHE A 495 15.01 0.76 12.67
N LEU A 496 16.32 0.87 12.85
CA LEU A 496 17.02 0.18 13.93
C LEU A 496 16.60 0.69 15.31
N ASN A 497 16.44 2.00 15.50
CA ASN A 497 16.09 2.57 16.81
C ASN A 497 14.64 2.32 17.20
N ALA A 498 13.76 2.07 16.23
CA ALA A 498 12.41 1.60 16.48
C ALA A 498 12.32 0.07 16.68
N SER A 499 13.38 -0.70 16.39
CA SER A 499 13.43 -2.13 16.71
C SER A 499 13.67 -2.39 18.21
N THR A 500 13.00 -3.41 18.72
CA THR A 500 13.07 -3.87 20.12
C THR A 500 14.31 -4.71 20.39
N PHE A 501 14.67 -4.88 21.67
CA PHE A 501 15.86 -5.65 22.06
C PHE A 501 15.74 -7.15 21.79
N ASP A 502 14.51 -7.67 21.75
CA ASP A 502 14.17 -9.05 21.42
C ASP A 502 14.05 -9.30 19.91
N GLY A 503 14.48 -8.33 19.07
CA GLY A 503 14.67 -8.51 17.63
C GLY A 503 13.40 -8.35 16.79
N TYR A 504 12.44 -7.55 17.26
CA TYR A 504 11.20 -7.23 16.57
C TYR A 504 10.97 -5.72 16.51
N ASN A 505 9.72 -5.28 16.29
CA ASN A 505 9.36 -3.88 16.14
C ASN A 505 7.87 -3.61 16.41
N PRO A 506 7.50 -2.37 16.75
CA PRO A 506 6.11 -1.91 16.75
C PRO A 506 5.50 -1.98 15.33
N TYR A 507 4.17 -1.96 15.25
CA TYR A 507 3.48 -2.09 13.95
C TYR A 507 3.50 -0.80 13.11
N ARG A 508 3.70 0.37 13.73
CA ARG A 508 3.65 1.68 13.06
C ARG A 508 4.84 2.57 13.46
N VAL A 509 5.36 3.32 12.49
CA VAL A 509 6.33 4.39 12.72
C VAL A 509 5.72 5.74 12.36
N THR A 510 6.14 6.77 13.09
CA THR A 510 5.70 8.16 12.88
C THR A 510 6.90 9.10 12.96
N LYS A 511 6.76 10.37 12.53
CA LYS A 511 7.78 11.40 12.79
C LYS A 511 8.11 11.50 14.28
N GLY A 512 7.09 11.43 15.12
CA GLY A 512 7.18 11.47 16.58
C GLY A 512 7.65 10.18 17.25
N GLY A 513 8.05 9.13 16.53
CA GLY A 513 8.51 7.87 17.11
C GLY A 513 7.84 6.66 16.47
N PHE A 514 7.04 5.94 17.25
CA PHE A 514 6.35 4.71 16.85
C PHE A 514 5.14 4.46 17.76
N ASP A 515 4.21 3.62 17.29
CA ASP A 515 3.02 3.19 18.02
C ASP A 515 2.89 1.66 17.96
N TRP A 516 2.40 1.05 19.04
CA TRP A 516 2.09 -0.38 19.13
C TRP A 516 0.58 -0.62 19.17
N GLU A 517 0.14 -1.84 18.85
CA GLU A 517 -1.27 -2.24 19.00
C GLU A 517 -1.58 -2.52 20.47
N VAL A 518 -2.82 -2.25 20.87
CA VAL A 518 -3.36 -2.52 22.20
C VAL A 518 -4.58 -3.45 22.03
N ILE A 519 -4.83 -4.32 23.01
CA ILE A 519 -5.97 -5.24 22.98
C ILE A 519 -7.26 -4.45 23.26
N GLU A 520 -8.20 -4.49 22.33
CA GLU A 520 -9.55 -3.93 22.48
C GLU A 520 -10.54 -5.09 22.73
N PRO A 521 -11.09 -5.24 23.95
CA PRO A 521 -11.91 -6.43 24.31
C PRO A 521 -13.15 -6.65 23.44
N GLU A 522 -13.68 -5.57 22.87
CA GLU A 522 -14.90 -5.59 22.05
C GLU A 522 -14.61 -5.77 20.55
N ASP A 523 -13.34 -5.69 20.11
CA ASP A 523 -12.93 -5.94 18.73
C ASP A 523 -12.32 -7.35 18.60
N PRO A 524 -13.04 -8.31 17.99
CA PRO A 524 -12.52 -9.66 17.78
C PRO A 524 -11.31 -9.72 16.83
N PHE A 525 -10.99 -8.63 16.13
CA PHE A 525 -9.79 -8.48 15.30
C PHE A 525 -8.64 -7.77 16.03
N SER A 526 -8.83 -7.37 17.28
CA SER A 526 -7.78 -6.78 18.11
C SER A 526 -7.00 -7.86 18.87
N PHE A 527 -5.78 -8.09 18.42
CA PHE A 527 -4.80 -8.95 19.09
C PHE A 527 -3.46 -8.19 19.12
N ILE A 528 -2.40 -8.72 19.74
CA ILE A 528 -1.05 -8.11 19.74
C ILE A 528 0.00 -9.14 19.32
N GLY A 529 1.14 -8.69 18.80
CA GLY A 529 2.25 -9.56 18.43
C GLY A 529 3.24 -8.90 17.47
N TYR A 530 4.15 -9.71 16.93
CA TYR A 530 5.20 -9.26 16.01
C TYR A 530 5.19 -10.07 14.72
N TRP A 531 5.14 -9.38 13.57
CA TRP A 531 5.17 -10.05 12.27
C TRP A 531 6.59 -10.58 11.97
N GLY A 532 6.66 -11.81 11.46
CA GLY A 532 7.92 -12.52 11.26
C GLY A 532 8.84 -11.89 10.21
N ASP A 533 8.27 -11.28 9.17
CA ASP A 533 8.99 -10.73 8.02
C ASP A 533 9.50 -9.31 8.23
N HIS A 534 8.96 -8.57 9.21
CA HIS A 534 9.19 -7.13 9.38
C HIS A 534 10.65 -6.69 9.53
N GLN A 535 11.56 -7.58 9.88
CA GLN A 535 12.95 -7.21 10.18
C GLN A 535 13.89 -7.41 8.98
N ILE A 536 14.12 -8.67 8.59
CA ILE A 536 15.29 -9.07 7.82
C ILE A 536 15.33 -8.44 6.43
N VAL A 537 14.35 -8.72 5.58
CA VAL A 537 14.40 -8.32 4.17
C VAL A 537 14.32 -6.80 4.00
N TYR A 538 13.50 -6.11 4.79
CA TYR A 538 13.33 -4.66 4.65
C TYR A 538 14.55 -3.90 5.14
N LEU A 539 15.18 -4.34 6.24
CA LEU A 539 16.47 -3.78 6.68
C LEU A 539 17.56 -4.06 5.66
N LEU A 540 17.63 -5.29 5.15
CA LEU A 540 18.65 -5.71 4.18
C LEU A 540 18.68 -4.79 2.97
N LYS A 541 17.53 -4.44 2.38
CA LYS A 541 17.48 -3.55 1.20
C LYS A 541 18.11 -2.17 1.48
N PHE A 542 17.96 -1.63 2.68
CA PHE A 542 18.62 -0.39 3.08
C PHE A 542 20.13 -0.56 3.28
N LEU A 543 20.55 -1.69 3.85
CA LEU A 543 21.96 -1.98 4.07
C LEU A 543 22.71 -2.23 2.76
N GLU A 544 22.11 -2.95 1.81
CA GLU A 544 22.65 -3.12 0.46
C GLU A 544 22.79 -1.76 -0.23
N PHE A 545 21.71 -0.95 -0.22
CA PHE A 545 21.71 0.37 -0.82
C PHE A 545 22.83 1.26 -0.25
N ILE A 546 22.95 1.40 1.07
CA ILE A 546 23.93 2.33 1.64
C ILE A 546 25.37 1.88 1.37
N GLU A 547 25.63 0.57 1.32
CA GLU A 547 26.97 0.05 1.04
C GLU A 547 27.36 0.23 -0.44
N ASP A 548 26.40 0.13 -1.36
CA ASP A 548 26.63 0.41 -2.77
C ASP A 548 26.88 1.90 -3.05
N PHE A 549 26.13 2.79 -2.41
CA PHE A 549 26.25 4.24 -2.61
C PHE A 549 27.39 4.88 -1.80
N TYR A 550 27.62 4.41 -0.57
CA TYR A 550 28.59 4.96 0.36
C TYR A 550 29.40 3.83 1.04
N PRO A 551 30.33 3.19 0.31
CA PRO A 551 31.11 2.07 0.84
C PRO A 551 31.81 2.41 2.16
N ASN A 552 31.83 1.46 3.08
CA ASN A 552 32.37 1.61 4.45
C ASN A 552 31.62 2.63 5.34
N LYS A 553 30.49 3.21 4.93
CA LYS A 553 29.74 4.13 5.78
C LYS A 553 29.21 3.45 7.04
N LEU A 554 28.71 2.22 6.91
CA LEU A 554 28.22 1.41 8.03
C LEU A 554 29.31 1.06 9.05
N ALA A 555 30.55 0.85 8.58
CA ALA A 555 31.68 0.53 9.43
C ALA A 555 31.96 1.61 10.48
N GLY A 556 31.66 2.87 10.18
CA GLY A 556 31.77 3.99 11.12
C GLY A 556 30.94 3.81 12.40
N TYR A 557 29.89 2.98 12.35
CA TYR A 557 28.96 2.76 13.45
C TYR A 557 29.22 1.50 14.27
N PHE A 558 30.26 0.72 13.94
CA PHE A 558 30.51 -0.58 14.58
C PHE A 558 30.89 -0.46 16.06
N ASN A 559 31.54 0.64 16.44
CA ASN A 559 31.95 0.93 17.81
C ASN A 559 31.35 2.26 18.34
N GLU A 560 30.29 2.76 17.71
CA GLU A 560 29.60 3.97 18.15
C GLU A 560 28.26 3.64 18.83
N ASP A 561 28.16 3.94 20.13
CA ASP A 561 26.96 3.71 20.94
C ASP A 561 25.90 4.80 20.74
N VAL A 562 25.32 4.82 19.54
CA VAL A 562 24.31 5.81 19.13
C VAL A 562 22.92 5.21 18.90
N PHE A 563 22.81 3.88 18.80
CA PHE A 563 21.53 3.20 18.61
C PHE A 563 20.85 2.88 19.93
N VAL A 564 19.53 2.74 19.91
CA VAL A 564 18.68 2.49 21.08
C VAL A 564 17.71 1.33 20.81
N TYR A 565 17.02 0.88 21.86
CA TYR A 565 15.92 -0.10 21.74
C TYR A 565 14.57 0.55 22.05
N ALA A 566 13.60 0.33 21.15
CA ALA A 566 12.20 0.61 21.44
C ALA A 566 11.72 -0.26 22.61
N ASN A 567 10.94 0.32 23.52
CA ASN A 567 10.33 -0.39 24.63
C ASN A 567 8.84 -0.59 24.34
N VAL A 568 8.52 -1.68 23.65
CA VAL A 568 7.14 -2.08 23.38
C VAL A 568 6.65 -2.93 24.55
N PRO A 569 5.43 -2.70 25.09
CA PRO A 569 4.93 -3.40 26.28
C PRO A 569 4.46 -4.85 25.98
N TYR A 570 5.20 -5.58 25.16
CA TYR A 570 4.95 -6.97 24.81
C TYR A 570 5.98 -7.86 25.51
N LYS A 571 5.52 -8.93 26.16
CA LYS A 571 6.36 -9.90 26.85
C LYS A 571 6.23 -11.26 26.17
N ILE A 572 7.27 -11.66 25.45
CA ILE A 572 7.34 -13.00 24.84
C ILE A 572 7.62 -14.02 25.95
N LYS A 573 6.79 -15.06 26.07
CA LYS A 573 6.87 -16.09 27.11
C LYS A 573 8.18 -16.90 27.05
N GLY A 574 8.45 -17.67 28.10
CA GLY A 574 9.58 -18.60 28.13
C GLY A 574 9.46 -19.69 27.06
N TYR A 575 10.59 -20.26 26.62
CA TYR A 575 10.62 -21.26 25.55
C TYR A 575 9.71 -22.46 25.81
N ALA A 576 9.72 -23.00 27.03
CA ALA A 576 8.88 -24.14 27.40
C ALA A 576 7.37 -23.86 27.24
N ASP A 577 6.92 -22.64 27.56
CA ASP A 577 5.52 -22.25 27.38
C ASP A 577 5.14 -22.10 25.90
N ILE A 578 6.06 -21.55 25.09
CA ILE A 578 5.89 -21.44 23.64
C ILE A 578 5.82 -22.85 23.00
N LEU A 579 6.72 -23.76 23.37
CA LEU A 579 6.70 -25.14 22.88
C LEU A 579 5.41 -25.88 23.26
N LYS A 580 4.87 -25.59 24.45
CA LYS A 580 3.59 -26.14 24.92
C LYS A 580 2.39 -25.60 24.16
N ASN A 581 2.35 -24.29 23.86
CA ASN A 581 1.28 -23.67 23.09
C ASN A 581 1.82 -22.48 22.26
N PRO A 582 2.21 -22.72 21.00
CA PRO A 582 2.86 -21.68 20.20
C PRO A 582 1.89 -20.64 19.61
N LYS A 583 0.61 -20.73 19.94
CA LYS A 583 -0.42 -19.73 19.59
C LYS A 583 -0.67 -18.71 20.71
N ASP A 584 -0.19 -18.96 21.93
CA ASP A 584 -0.35 -18.10 23.11
C ASP A 584 1.02 -17.81 23.73
N THR A 585 1.72 -16.85 23.14
CA THR A 585 3.17 -16.67 23.30
C THR A 585 3.57 -15.27 23.72
N ILE A 586 2.69 -14.28 23.62
CA ILE A 586 2.99 -12.88 23.94
C ILE A 586 1.89 -12.31 24.83
N VAL A 587 2.30 -11.73 25.96
CA VAL A 587 1.42 -11.06 26.93
C VAL A 587 1.62 -9.55 26.81
N PHE A 588 0.52 -8.80 26.87
CA PHE A 588 0.56 -7.33 26.98
C PHE A 588 0.83 -6.93 28.43
N ASP A 589 1.80 -6.06 28.66
CA ASP A 589 2.17 -5.55 29.99
C ASP A 589 1.55 -4.16 30.22
N ASP A 590 0.30 -4.13 30.71
CA ASP A 590 -0.45 -2.89 30.96
C ASP A 590 0.30 -1.93 31.89
N LYS A 591 1.02 -2.47 32.88
CA LYS A 591 1.79 -1.65 33.82
C LYS A 591 2.93 -0.93 33.11
N LEU A 592 3.63 -1.63 32.23
CA LEU A 592 4.67 -1.04 31.40
C LEU A 592 4.09 -0.03 30.41
N ASP A 593 2.96 -0.33 29.76
CA ASP A 593 2.28 0.60 28.86
C ASP A 593 1.96 1.94 29.53
N HIS A 594 1.31 1.89 30.71
CA HIS A 594 1.01 3.09 31.49
C HIS A 594 2.29 3.87 31.87
N GLN A 595 3.35 3.17 32.29
CA GLN A 595 4.63 3.80 32.63
C GLN A 595 5.27 4.50 31.43
N LEU A 596 5.21 3.89 30.25
CA LEU A 596 5.75 4.46 29.01
C LEU A 596 4.97 5.71 28.59
N HIS A 597 3.65 5.69 28.71
CA HIS A 597 2.81 6.86 28.43
C HIS A 597 3.09 8.02 29.38
N GLU A 598 3.28 7.78 30.68
CA GLU A 598 3.69 8.84 31.62
C GLU A 598 5.10 9.38 31.31
N ARG A 599 6.07 8.50 31.02
CA ARG A 599 7.42 8.93 30.58
C ARG A 599 7.36 9.72 29.28
N LYS A 600 6.47 9.38 28.34
CA LYS A 600 6.26 10.14 27.10
C LYS A 600 5.75 11.55 27.38
N LYS A 601 4.84 11.71 28.35
CA LYS A 601 4.36 13.02 28.80
C LYS A 601 5.49 13.86 29.43
N GLU A 602 6.37 13.24 30.21
CA GLU A 602 7.50 13.91 30.86
C GLU A 602 8.65 14.27 29.90
N LEU A 603 9.24 13.26 29.25
CA LEU A 603 10.47 13.40 28.46
C LEU A 603 10.21 13.76 26.98
N GLY A 604 9.09 13.29 26.42
CA GLY A 604 8.84 13.27 24.98
C GLY A 604 8.90 11.85 24.42
N ALA A 605 8.97 11.69 23.09
CA ALA A 605 9.00 10.38 22.43
C ALA A 605 10.09 9.42 22.95
N ASP A 606 11.26 9.93 23.35
CA ASP A 606 12.34 9.13 23.95
C ASP A 606 11.93 8.48 25.28
N GLY A 607 10.84 8.91 25.90
CA GLY A 607 10.20 8.23 27.03
C GLY A 607 9.76 6.79 26.70
N LEU A 608 9.60 6.46 25.43
CA LEU A 608 9.26 5.14 24.91
C LEU A 608 10.47 4.22 24.69
N LEU A 609 11.68 4.69 24.98
CA LEU A 609 12.90 3.90 24.84
C LEU A 609 13.21 3.10 26.10
N LEU A 610 13.90 1.98 25.90
CA LEU A 610 14.32 1.07 26.95
C LEU A 610 15.40 1.72 27.83
N LEU A 611 15.26 1.59 29.15
CA LEU A 611 16.24 2.04 30.12
C LEU A 611 17.07 0.86 30.63
N ASN A 612 18.35 1.11 30.94
CA ASN A 612 19.19 0.18 31.68
C ASN A 612 18.93 0.27 33.21
N GLN A 613 19.61 -0.57 33.99
CA GLN A 613 19.52 -0.60 35.45
C GLN A 613 19.89 0.74 36.10
N ASN A 614 20.75 1.53 35.46
CA ASN A 614 21.13 2.89 35.87
C ASN A 614 20.12 3.96 35.47
N LYS A 615 18.94 3.58 34.96
CA LYS A 615 17.87 4.48 34.49
C LYS A 615 18.27 5.40 33.33
N ALA A 616 19.37 5.10 32.65
CA ALA A 616 19.76 5.77 31.41
C ALA A 616 19.17 5.04 30.20
N ILE A 617 18.91 5.78 29.10
CA ILE A 617 18.53 5.17 27.82
C ILE A 617 19.62 4.17 27.42
N CYS A 618 19.21 2.94 27.11
CA CYS A 618 20.13 1.89 26.67
C CYS A 618 20.68 2.26 25.28
N LYS A 619 22.00 2.47 25.20
CA LYS A 619 22.72 2.85 23.99
C LYS A 619 23.69 1.77 23.56
N VAL A 620 23.63 1.38 22.30
CA VAL A 620 24.34 0.24 21.72
C VAL A 620 24.86 0.60 20.33
N ASN A 621 25.80 -0.19 19.82
CA ASN A 621 26.35 0.02 18.49
C ASN A 621 25.59 -0.75 17.41
N PHE A 622 25.99 -0.51 16.16
CA PHE A 622 25.35 -1.11 15.00
C PHE A 622 25.44 -2.65 14.98
N ILE A 623 26.59 -3.22 15.36
CA ILE A 623 26.76 -4.68 15.40
C ILE A 623 25.79 -5.31 16.38
N GLU A 624 25.61 -4.69 17.55
CA GLU A 624 24.64 -5.18 18.53
C GLU A 624 23.21 -5.19 17.97
N LYS A 625 22.80 -4.12 17.26
CA LYS A 625 21.48 -4.04 16.64
C LYS A 625 21.25 -5.11 15.58
N LEU A 626 22.24 -5.38 14.74
CA LEU A 626 22.15 -6.45 13.73
C LEU A 626 22.13 -7.85 14.38
N LEU A 627 22.95 -8.07 15.41
CA LEU A 627 22.96 -9.32 16.16
C LEU A 627 21.64 -9.55 16.90
N ALA A 628 21.04 -8.54 17.52
CA ALA A 628 19.78 -8.69 18.23
C ALA A 628 18.67 -9.27 17.32
N THR A 629 18.53 -8.72 16.10
CA THR A 629 17.53 -9.21 15.14
C THR A 629 17.90 -10.55 14.51
N ALA A 630 19.18 -10.77 14.17
CA ALA A 630 19.64 -12.04 13.61
C ALA A 630 19.51 -13.19 14.61
N LEU A 631 19.94 -12.99 15.86
CA LEU A 631 19.87 -13.99 16.92
C LEU A 631 18.42 -14.30 17.31
N ALA A 632 17.51 -13.32 17.29
CA ALA A 632 16.09 -13.58 17.48
C ALA A 632 15.54 -14.55 16.43
N LYS A 633 15.92 -14.39 15.15
CA LYS A 633 15.57 -15.34 14.08
C LYS A 633 16.26 -16.69 14.27
N CYS A 634 17.55 -16.71 14.60
CA CYS A 634 18.29 -17.95 14.87
C CYS A 634 17.70 -18.74 16.04
N SER A 635 17.21 -18.07 17.09
CA SER A 635 16.55 -18.74 18.23
C SER A 635 15.25 -19.45 17.87
N ASN A 636 14.67 -19.11 16.71
CA ASN A 636 13.47 -19.73 16.15
C ASN A 636 13.78 -20.61 14.93
N PHE A 637 15.05 -20.87 14.63
CA PHE A 637 15.44 -21.71 13.50
C PHE A 637 15.15 -23.19 13.79
N ILE A 638 14.41 -23.82 12.89
CA ILE A 638 14.15 -25.26 12.88
C ILE A 638 14.91 -25.84 11.67
N PRO A 639 15.98 -26.63 11.88
CA PRO A 639 16.72 -27.27 10.79
C PRO A 639 15.79 -28.03 9.83
N GLU A 640 16.04 -27.95 8.53
CA GLU A 640 15.19 -28.47 7.43
C GLU A 640 13.74 -27.94 7.39
N GLY A 641 13.33 -27.08 8.34
CA GLY A 641 11.97 -26.56 8.48
C GLY A 641 11.81 -25.08 8.15
N GLY A 642 12.74 -24.22 8.57
CA GLY A 642 12.66 -22.76 8.39
C GLY A 642 12.71 -21.97 9.71
N ILE A 643 12.18 -20.74 9.72
CA ILE A 643 12.04 -19.90 10.93
C ILE A 643 10.64 -20.03 11.51
N TRP A 644 10.52 -20.40 12.78
CA TRP A 644 9.25 -20.68 13.43
C TRP A 644 8.36 -19.44 13.62
N LEU A 645 7.09 -19.54 13.22
CA LEU A 645 6.08 -18.47 13.32
C LEU A 645 5.32 -18.55 14.65
N ASN A 646 5.89 -18.03 15.73
CA ASN A 646 5.35 -18.18 17.08
C ASN A 646 5.11 -16.85 17.81
N THR A 647 4.95 -15.74 17.09
CA THR A 647 4.86 -14.38 17.66
C THR A 647 3.49 -13.71 17.51
N GLN A 648 2.42 -14.52 17.49
CA GLN A 648 1.01 -14.09 17.44
C GLN A 648 0.62 -13.22 16.23
N ARG A 649 1.48 -13.07 15.23
CA ARG A 649 1.22 -12.38 13.96
C ARG A 649 1.80 -13.18 12.79
N PRO A 650 1.17 -13.09 11.61
CA PRO A 650 1.68 -13.74 10.40
C PRO A 650 2.92 -13.02 9.87
N GLU A 651 3.29 -13.34 8.64
CA GLU A 651 4.26 -12.57 7.84
C GLU A 651 3.52 -11.67 6.84
N TRP A 652 4.01 -11.57 5.60
CA TRP A 652 3.44 -10.69 4.58
C TRP A 652 1.98 -11.01 4.26
N ASN A 653 1.65 -12.31 4.11
CA ASN A 653 0.31 -12.78 3.77
C ASN A 653 -0.59 -12.96 5.01
N ASP A 654 -1.37 -11.93 5.33
CA ASP A 654 -2.29 -11.97 6.46
C ASP A 654 -3.43 -13.01 6.29
N ALA A 655 -3.73 -13.44 5.06
CA ALA A 655 -4.75 -14.46 4.82
C ALA A 655 -4.32 -15.87 5.25
N ASN A 656 -3.02 -16.12 5.43
CA ASN A 656 -2.45 -17.35 6.00
C ASN A 656 -2.15 -17.23 7.52
N ASN A 657 -2.89 -16.38 8.23
CA ASN A 657 -2.66 -16.13 9.66
C ASN A 657 -2.82 -17.34 10.59
N ALA A 658 -3.50 -18.42 10.19
CA ALA A 658 -3.61 -19.60 11.03
C ALA A 658 -2.32 -20.45 11.07
N LEU A 659 -1.37 -20.18 10.16
CA LEU A 659 -0.01 -20.72 10.24
C LEU A 659 0.73 -20.26 11.51
N VAL A 660 0.37 -19.11 12.09
CA VAL A 660 0.94 -18.69 13.38
C VAL A 660 0.68 -19.77 14.43
N GLY A 661 1.73 -20.25 15.08
CA GLY A 661 1.72 -21.41 15.95
C GLY A 661 2.64 -22.51 15.41
N ASN A 662 2.16 -23.30 14.45
CA ASN A 662 2.91 -24.46 13.95
C ASN A 662 3.60 -24.21 12.62
N GLY A 663 3.33 -23.08 11.97
CA GLY A 663 3.93 -22.68 10.71
C GLY A 663 5.40 -22.33 10.86
N VAL A 664 6.17 -22.64 9.84
CA VAL A 664 7.62 -22.39 9.79
C VAL A 664 7.94 -21.75 8.43
N SER A 665 8.55 -20.58 8.44
CA SER A 665 8.82 -19.77 7.25
C SER A 665 10.15 -20.14 6.62
N MET A 666 10.11 -20.72 5.43
CA MET A 666 11.26 -20.78 4.53
C MET A 666 11.50 -19.44 3.84
N VAL A 667 10.44 -18.64 3.62
CA VAL A 667 10.51 -17.28 3.06
C VAL A 667 11.51 -16.41 3.83
N THR A 668 11.31 -16.28 5.14
CA THR A 668 12.22 -15.52 6.00
C THR A 668 13.60 -16.17 6.09
N LEU A 669 13.70 -17.50 5.97
CA LEU A 669 14.99 -18.19 5.95
C LEU A 669 15.82 -17.82 4.71
N PHE A 670 15.21 -17.77 3.53
CA PHE A 670 15.88 -17.37 2.28
C PHE A 670 16.47 -15.95 2.41
N TYR A 671 15.70 -15.01 2.96
CA TYR A 671 16.18 -13.65 3.18
C TYR A 671 17.19 -13.55 4.32
N LEU A 672 17.07 -14.38 5.37
CA LEU A 672 18.06 -14.46 6.44
C LEU A 672 19.41 -14.95 5.92
N ARG A 673 19.41 -15.90 4.98
CA ARG A 673 20.63 -16.34 4.30
C ARG A 673 21.30 -15.16 3.60
N ARG A 674 20.58 -14.41 2.75
CA ARG A 674 21.14 -13.22 2.06
C ARG A 674 21.63 -12.16 3.06
N PHE A 675 20.89 -11.94 4.14
CA PHE A 675 21.27 -10.99 5.18
C PHE A 675 22.55 -11.37 5.91
N LEU A 676 22.71 -12.65 6.29
CA LEU A 676 23.93 -13.11 6.96
C LEU A 676 25.13 -13.11 6.00
N GLU A 677 24.95 -13.43 4.72
CA GLU A 677 26.02 -13.35 3.73
C GLU A 677 26.47 -11.89 3.51
N PHE A 678 25.52 -10.96 3.40
CA PHE A 678 25.82 -9.53 3.37
C PHE A 678 26.58 -9.09 4.63
N PHE A 679 26.10 -9.50 5.81
CA PHE A 679 26.71 -9.10 7.08
C PHE A 679 28.12 -9.69 7.26
N LYS A 680 28.33 -10.93 6.82
CA LYS A 680 29.65 -11.55 6.74
C LYS A 680 30.57 -10.75 5.82
N GLY A 681 30.14 -10.45 4.60
CA GLY A 681 30.93 -9.66 3.65
C GLY A 681 31.29 -8.27 4.18
N LEU A 682 30.37 -7.59 4.86
CA LEU A 682 30.62 -6.30 5.51
C LEU A 682 31.67 -6.44 6.63
N THR A 683 31.58 -7.51 7.43
CA THR A 683 32.51 -7.82 8.51
C THR A 683 33.91 -8.11 7.97
N GLU A 684 34.03 -8.89 6.90
CA GLU A 684 35.30 -9.22 6.24
C GLU A 684 36.03 -7.97 5.73
N LYS A 685 35.32 -7.11 4.99
CA LYS A 685 35.85 -5.90 4.37
C LYS A 685 36.29 -4.83 5.38
N THR A 686 35.71 -4.81 6.58
CA THR A 686 35.98 -3.78 7.59
C THR A 686 37.21 -4.11 8.46
N ASN A 687 38.07 -3.12 8.71
CA ASN A 687 39.34 -3.26 9.45
C ASN A 687 39.23 -3.20 10.99
N PHE A 688 38.18 -3.78 11.59
CA PHE A 688 38.06 -3.87 13.05
C PHE A 688 38.56 -5.23 13.57
N THR A 689 39.05 -5.29 14.80
CA THR A 689 39.46 -6.54 15.46
C THR A 689 38.41 -7.04 16.46
N GLU A 690 37.74 -6.11 17.14
CA GLU A 690 36.76 -6.38 18.17
C GLU A 690 35.70 -5.28 18.24
N VAL A 691 34.54 -5.64 18.79
CA VAL A 691 33.45 -4.72 19.15
C VAL A 691 32.99 -4.98 20.57
N THR A 692 32.32 -4.00 21.18
CA THR A 692 31.73 -4.17 22.51
C THR A 692 30.22 -4.26 22.42
N ILE A 693 29.62 -5.31 22.98
CA ILE A 693 28.15 -5.49 23.01
C ILE A 693 27.69 -5.74 24.44
N SER A 694 26.41 -5.53 24.74
CA SER A 694 25.83 -5.83 26.05
C SER A 694 26.16 -7.25 26.52
N GLU A 695 26.54 -7.37 27.80
CA GLU A 695 26.91 -8.64 28.43
C GLU A 695 25.84 -9.72 28.25
N GLU A 696 24.57 -9.34 28.38
CA GLU A 696 23.42 -10.22 28.21
C GLU A 696 23.35 -10.76 26.77
N LEU A 697 23.65 -9.94 25.76
CA LEU A 697 23.65 -10.37 24.36
C LEU A 697 24.87 -11.23 24.03
N THR A 698 26.04 -10.97 24.63
CA THR A 698 27.20 -11.85 24.48
C THR A 698 26.92 -13.27 24.97
N ILE A 699 26.23 -13.42 26.11
CA ILE A 699 25.83 -14.73 26.62
C ILE A 699 24.89 -15.42 25.62
N PHE A 700 23.88 -14.70 25.13
CA PHE A 700 22.95 -15.22 24.14
C PHE A 700 23.66 -15.69 22.86
N PHE A 701 24.54 -14.85 22.30
CA PHE A 701 25.36 -15.16 21.13
C PHE A 701 26.19 -16.44 21.33
N LYS A 702 26.89 -16.56 22.47
CA LYS A 702 27.75 -17.72 22.77
C LYS A 702 26.95 -19.01 22.94
N GLU A 703 25.78 -18.96 23.56
CA GLU A 703 24.90 -20.13 23.72
C GLU A 703 24.36 -20.60 22.36
N ILE A 704 23.95 -19.68 21.48
CA ILE A 704 23.55 -20.00 20.10
C ILE A 704 24.73 -20.61 19.33
N ASN A 705 25.88 -19.95 19.32
CA ASN A 705 27.05 -20.42 18.58
C ASN A 705 27.52 -21.80 19.06
N SER A 706 27.54 -22.04 20.37
CA SER A 706 27.90 -23.34 20.97
C SER A 706 26.93 -24.45 20.57
N THR A 707 25.63 -24.15 20.46
CA THR A 707 24.62 -25.13 20.03
C THR A 707 24.86 -25.54 18.57
N LEU A 708 25.08 -24.55 17.69
CA LEU A 708 25.25 -24.79 16.26
C LEU A 708 26.55 -25.54 15.96
N THR A 709 27.67 -25.09 16.54
CA THR A 709 28.99 -25.73 16.38
C THR A 709 29.03 -27.15 16.95
N GLY A 710 28.41 -27.37 18.12
CA GLY A 710 28.33 -28.68 18.77
C GLY A 710 27.57 -29.75 17.95
N SER A 711 26.69 -29.33 17.04
CA SER A 711 25.87 -30.21 16.22
C SER A 711 26.22 -30.18 14.72
N GLN A 712 27.28 -29.47 14.32
CA GLN A 712 27.59 -29.19 12.91
C GLN A 712 27.80 -30.45 12.05
N GLN A 713 28.29 -31.54 12.64
CA GLN A 713 28.51 -32.82 11.94
C GLN A 713 27.22 -33.40 11.35
N LEU A 714 26.05 -33.04 11.89
CA LEU A 714 24.76 -33.49 11.40
C LEU A 714 24.42 -32.96 10.00
N LEU A 715 25.12 -31.91 9.53
CA LEU A 715 24.93 -31.34 8.19
C LEU A 715 25.43 -32.24 7.06
N GLU A 716 26.20 -33.29 7.36
CA GLU A 716 26.66 -34.28 6.37
C GLU A 716 25.52 -35.16 5.83
N GLY A 717 24.39 -35.21 6.54
CA GLY A 717 23.24 -36.05 6.20
C GLY A 717 21.90 -35.38 6.47
N LYS A 718 20.85 -36.21 6.49
CA LYS A 718 19.51 -35.78 6.91
C LYS A 718 19.48 -35.65 8.44
N ILE A 719 18.89 -34.57 8.95
CA ILE A 719 18.75 -34.35 10.39
C ILE A 719 17.53 -35.14 10.89
N SER A 720 17.72 -35.96 11.93
CA SER A 720 16.63 -36.73 12.54
C SER A 720 15.69 -35.83 13.36
N ASP A 721 14.45 -36.24 13.59
CA ASP A 721 13.50 -35.43 14.38
C ASP A 721 13.93 -35.29 15.85
N THR A 722 14.70 -36.24 16.38
CA THR A 722 15.33 -36.15 17.71
C THR A 722 16.44 -35.09 17.70
N ASP A 723 17.34 -35.13 16.72
CA ASP A 723 18.43 -34.15 16.62
C ASP A 723 17.91 -32.74 16.32
N ARG A 724 16.86 -32.65 15.50
CA ARG A 724 16.14 -31.40 15.23
C ARG A 724 15.63 -30.80 16.52
N LYS A 725 14.99 -31.60 17.39
CA LYS A 725 14.54 -31.11 18.70
C LYS A 725 15.70 -30.69 19.59
N LEU A 726 16.81 -31.45 19.61
CA LEU A 726 17.99 -31.09 20.39
C LEU A 726 18.51 -29.70 20.02
N ILE A 727 18.63 -29.41 18.72
CA ILE A 727 19.06 -28.11 18.21
C ILE A 727 18.03 -27.04 18.57
N VAL A 728 16.75 -27.26 18.28
CA VAL A 728 15.67 -26.28 18.56
C VAL A 728 15.57 -25.95 20.05
N ASP A 729 15.72 -26.95 20.93
CA ASP A 729 15.75 -26.73 22.39
C ASP A 729 16.95 -25.88 22.79
N GLY A 730 18.15 -26.14 22.26
CA GLY A 730 19.35 -25.34 22.56
C GLY A 730 19.18 -23.88 22.13
N LEU A 731 18.68 -23.65 20.91
CA LEU A 731 18.46 -22.32 20.35
C LEU A 731 17.33 -21.55 21.06
N GLY A 732 16.20 -22.21 21.27
CA GLY A 732 15.01 -21.63 21.90
C GLY A 732 15.23 -21.29 23.37
N ASN A 733 15.95 -22.14 24.12
CA ASN A 733 16.29 -21.87 25.53
C ASN A 733 17.24 -20.67 25.66
N ALA A 734 18.25 -20.55 24.78
CA ALA A 734 19.16 -19.41 24.79
C ALA A 734 18.40 -18.08 24.57
N GLY A 735 17.51 -18.03 23.57
CA GLY A 735 16.66 -16.87 23.34
C GLY A 735 15.68 -16.60 24.48
N GLY A 736 15.14 -17.67 25.09
CA GLY A 736 14.25 -17.63 26.25
C GLY A 736 14.88 -17.00 27.48
N LYS A 737 16.10 -17.43 27.77
CA LYS A 737 16.90 -16.92 28.88
C LYS A 737 17.22 -15.44 28.70
N TYR A 738 17.73 -15.06 27.52
CA TYR A 738 18.08 -13.67 27.18
C TYR A 738 16.93 -12.69 27.46
N ARG A 739 15.76 -12.93 26.85
CA ARG A 739 14.62 -12.02 27.00
C ARG A 739 14.07 -11.98 28.42
N THR A 740 14.01 -13.13 29.09
CA THR A 740 13.50 -13.22 30.47
C THR A 740 14.39 -12.44 31.43
N THR A 741 15.71 -12.53 31.27
CA THR A 741 16.67 -11.74 32.05
C THR A 741 16.43 -10.24 31.90
N ILE A 742 16.23 -9.75 30.66
CA ILE A 742 16.00 -8.32 30.41
C ILE A 742 14.61 -7.88 30.88
N TYR A 743 13.56 -8.68 30.68
CA TYR A 743 12.23 -8.34 31.18
C TYR A 743 12.18 -8.20 32.71
N GLN A 744 12.95 -9.01 33.43
CA GLN A 744 12.97 -9.01 34.90
C GLN A 744 13.92 -7.94 35.47
N ASN A 745 15.12 -7.82 34.90
CA ASN A 745 16.21 -7.05 35.50
C ASN A 745 16.60 -5.80 34.70
N GLY A 746 16.15 -5.68 33.44
CA GLY A 746 16.70 -4.72 32.48
C GLY A 746 18.16 -5.03 32.11
N PHE A 747 18.70 -4.29 31.15
CA PHE A 747 20.13 -4.35 30.83
C PHE A 747 20.97 -3.83 32.00
N SER A 748 22.04 -4.54 32.37
CA SER A 748 23.02 -4.11 33.39
C SER A 748 23.71 -2.79 33.04
N GLY A 749 23.88 -2.52 31.74
CA GLY A 749 24.71 -1.42 31.24
C GLY A 749 26.18 -1.81 31.08
N THR A 750 26.55 -3.04 31.42
CA THR A 750 27.89 -3.58 31.18
C THR A 750 28.01 -4.13 29.76
N LYS A 751 29.16 -3.93 29.12
CA LYS A 751 29.49 -4.49 27.81
C LYS A 751 30.67 -5.44 27.88
N LYS A 752 30.70 -6.40 26.96
CA LYS A 752 31.79 -7.35 26.76
C LYS A 752 32.30 -7.25 25.33
N THR A 753 33.58 -7.54 25.18
CA THR A 753 34.25 -7.61 23.89
C THR A 753 33.86 -8.88 23.15
N LEU A 754 33.59 -8.75 21.85
CA LEU A 754 33.36 -9.84 20.90
C LEU A 754 34.34 -9.70 19.73
N GLY A 755 35.11 -10.75 19.45
CA GLY A 755 36.13 -10.73 18.40
C GLY A 755 35.54 -10.88 16.98
N LYS A 756 36.21 -10.25 15.99
CA LYS A 756 35.86 -10.41 14.56
C LYS A 756 35.86 -11.88 14.12
N SER A 757 36.80 -12.69 14.61
CA SER A 757 36.88 -14.12 14.27
C SER A 757 35.68 -14.90 14.81
N GLU A 758 35.22 -14.60 16.03
CA GLU A 758 34.02 -15.24 16.61
C GLU A 758 32.76 -14.91 15.79
N LEU A 759 32.64 -13.68 15.28
CA LEU A 759 31.55 -13.27 14.40
C LEU A 759 31.57 -14.03 13.07
N LEU A 760 32.73 -14.09 12.41
CA LEU A 760 32.87 -14.78 11.13
C LEU A 760 32.61 -16.28 11.25
N GLU A 761 33.11 -16.92 12.30
CA GLU A 761 32.84 -18.33 12.59
C GLU A 761 31.34 -18.59 12.78
N PHE A 762 30.65 -17.73 13.54
CA PHE A 762 29.20 -17.83 13.71
C PHE A 762 28.45 -17.70 12.37
N PHE A 763 28.82 -16.72 11.53
CA PHE A 763 28.19 -16.54 10.23
C PHE A 763 28.39 -17.76 9.34
N ASP A 764 29.61 -18.30 9.25
CA ASP A 764 29.90 -19.50 8.46
C ASP A 764 29.07 -20.69 8.92
N VAL A 765 29.04 -20.96 10.22
CA VAL A 765 28.28 -22.09 10.77
C VAL A 765 26.80 -21.91 10.51
N MET A 766 26.23 -20.73 10.79
CA MET A 766 24.81 -20.47 10.59
C MET A 766 24.42 -20.56 9.10
N VAL A 767 25.19 -19.95 8.20
CA VAL A 767 24.95 -20.03 6.75
C VAL A 767 24.97 -21.49 6.26
N ASN A 768 25.88 -22.33 6.76
CA ASN A 768 25.90 -23.75 6.43
C ASN A 768 24.60 -24.49 6.83
N TYR A 769 24.03 -24.19 8.00
CA TYR A 769 22.72 -24.71 8.41
C TYR A 769 21.58 -24.20 7.52
N LEU A 770 21.62 -22.92 7.13
CA LEU A 770 20.62 -22.33 6.24
C LEU A 770 20.68 -22.96 4.85
N ASP A 771 21.86 -23.07 4.25
CA ASP A 771 22.05 -23.67 2.92
C ASP A 771 21.67 -25.16 2.92
N HIS A 772 21.96 -25.91 4.00
CA HIS A 772 21.47 -27.28 4.17
C HIS A 772 19.93 -27.33 4.18
N THR A 773 19.31 -26.45 4.96
CA THR A 773 17.84 -26.37 5.07
C THR A 773 17.20 -25.98 3.74
N ILE A 774 17.81 -25.07 2.98
CA ILE A 774 17.35 -24.68 1.64
C ILE A 774 17.38 -25.87 0.68
N ARG A 775 18.49 -26.64 0.65
CA ARG A 775 18.60 -27.85 -0.18
C ARG A 775 17.54 -28.89 0.18
N ALA A 776 17.27 -29.08 1.48
CA ALA A 776 16.22 -29.99 1.97
C ALA A 776 14.79 -29.56 1.61
N ASN A 777 14.60 -28.32 1.15
CA ASN A 777 13.28 -27.73 0.84
C ASN A 777 13.01 -27.54 -0.66
N LYS A 778 13.88 -28.07 -1.55
CA LYS A 778 13.58 -28.17 -2.98
C LYS A 778 12.58 -29.30 -3.23
N ARG A 779 11.48 -28.98 -3.90
CA ARG A 779 10.43 -29.93 -4.27
C ARG A 779 10.82 -30.74 -5.50
N LYS A 780 10.10 -31.85 -5.72
CA LYS A 780 10.26 -32.70 -6.90
C LYS A 780 9.92 -32.00 -8.23
N ASP A 781 9.10 -30.96 -8.18
CA ASP A 781 8.74 -30.12 -9.34
C ASP A 781 9.71 -28.95 -9.55
N ASN A 782 10.84 -28.91 -8.85
CA ASN A 782 11.85 -27.83 -8.83
C ASN A 782 11.45 -26.52 -8.16
N LEU A 783 10.21 -26.37 -7.69
CA LEU A 783 9.83 -25.26 -6.82
C LEU A 783 10.41 -25.45 -5.42
N TYR A 784 10.38 -24.40 -4.60
CA TYR A 784 10.79 -24.46 -3.20
C TYR A 784 9.59 -24.32 -2.25
N HIS A 785 9.66 -24.98 -1.10
CA HIS A 785 8.68 -24.78 -0.04
C HIS A 785 8.74 -23.34 0.50
N SER A 786 7.58 -22.73 0.73
CA SER A 786 7.46 -21.37 1.28
C SER A 786 7.20 -21.40 2.78
N TYR A 787 6.23 -22.21 3.18
CA TYR A 787 5.85 -22.44 4.57
C TYR A 787 5.71 -23.94 4.82
N ASN A 788 6.27 -24.37 5.95
CA ASN A 788 6.19 -25.73 6.45
C ASN A 788 5.40 -25.76 7.76
N LEU A 789 5.13 -26.95 8.27
CA LEU A 789 4.51 -27.17 9.57
C LEU A 789 5.45 -27.98 10.46
N MET A 790 5.63 -27.55 11.70
CA MET A 790 6.32 -28.34 12.73
C MET A 790 5.32 -29.03 13.67
N GLY A 791 5.65 -30.27 14.03
CA GLY A 791 4.90 -31.09 14.98
C GLY A 791 5.77 -31.50 16.16
N VAL A 792 5.31 -31.29 17.39
CA VAL A 792 5.93 -31.88 18.58
C VAL A 792 5.29 -33.24 18.79
N GLU A 793 5.97 -34.31 18.37
CA GLU A 793 5.39 -35.67 18.37
C GLU A 793 5.37 -36.26 19.78
N ASN A 794 6.41 -35.95 20.57
CA ASN A 794 6.60 -36.35 21.95
C ASN A 794 7.64 -35.43 22.62
N GLU A 795 8.06 -35.76 23.85
CA GLU A 795 9.05 -34.96 24.59
C GLU A 795 10.44 -34.88 23.91
N LYS A 796 10.72 -35.71 22.90
CA LYS A 796 12.04 -35.88 22.28
C LYS A 796 12.11 -35.55 20.79
N GLU A 797 11.00 -35.40 20.08
CA GLU A 797 11.00 -35.28 18.62
C GLU A 797 10.23 -34.05 18.11
N ILE A 798 10.81 -33.37 17.11
CA ILE A 798 10.13 -32.35 16.29
C ILE A 798 10.14 -32.80 14.84
N SER A 799 8.95 -33.03 14.27
CA SER A 799 8.74 -33.37 12.87
C SER A 799 8.56 -32.13 12.00
N VAL A 800 8.81 -32.28 10.70
CA VAL A 800 8.51 -31.27 9.67
C VAL A 800 7.62 -31.89 8.59
N SER A 801 6.54 -31.18 8.25
CA SER A 801 5.64 -31.52 7.14
C SER A 801 5.42 -30.29 6.24
N TYR A 802 4.89 -30.52 5.04
CA TYR A 802 4.96 -29.56 3.95
C TYR A 802 3.57 -29.11 3.48
N LEU A 803 3.48 -27.85 3.02
CA LEU A 803 2.30 -27.29 2.39
C LEU A 803 2.41 -27.28 0.85
N THR A 804 1.32 -26.89 0.19
CA THR A 804 1.26 -26.71 -1.27
C THR A 804 2.24 -25.64 -1.74
N GLU A 805 2.58 -25.68 -3.03
CA GLU A 805 3.37 -24.63 -3.68
C GLU A 805 2.76 -23.24 -3.45
N MET A 806 3.60 -22.23 -3.18
CA MET A 806 3.17 -20.83 -3.06
C MET A 806 4.14 -19.93 -3.80
N LEU A 807 3.63 -18.85 -4.40
CA LEU A 807 4.41 -17.91 -5.19
C LEU A 807 5.52 -17.23 -4.35
N GLU A 808 5.20 -16.90 -3.11
CA GLU A 808 6.08 -16.15 -2.20
C GLU A 808 7.42 -16.85 -1.91
N GLY A 809 7.44 -18.17 -1.74
CA GLY A 809 8.70 -18.89 -1.57
C GLY A 809 9.56 -18.90 -2.83
N GLN A 810 8.95 -18.78 -4.01
CA GLN A 810 9.69 -18.74 -5.28
C GLN A 810 10.35 -17.39 -5.44
N VAL A 811 9.62 -16.31 -5.12
CA VAL A 811 10.17 -14.95 -5.04
C VAL A 811 11.36 -14.91 -4.07
N ALA A 812 11.19 -15.47 -2.87
CA ALA A 812 12.20 -15.41 -1.84
C ALA A 812 13.46 -16.21 -2.18
N VAL A 813 13.34 -17.41 -2.76
CA VAL A 813 14.51 -18.21 -3.17
C VAL A 813 15.22 -17.63 -4.40
N LEU A 814 14.49 -17.01 -5.34
CA LEU A 814 15.11 -16.28 -6.46
C LEU A 814 15.88 -15.05 -5.98
N ALA A 815 15.38 -14.39 -4.93
CA ALA A 815 15.99 -13.21 -4.32
C ALA A 815 17.00 -13.52 -3.19
N SER A 816 17.37 -14.78 -2.93
CA SER A 816 18.21 -15.17 -1.77
C SER A 816 19.72 -15.17 -2.06
N ASP A 817 20.09 -15.04 -3.33
CA ASP A 817 21.45 -15.20 -3.84
C ASP A 817 22.10 -16.58 -3.58
N CYS A 818 21.30 -17.60 -3.21
CA CYS A 818 21.81 -18.92 -2.82
C CYS A 818 21.72 -20.00 -3.90
N ILE A 819 21.12 -19.70 -5.05
CA ILE A 819 20.97 -20.63 -6.17
C ILE A 819 21.71 -20.10 -7.41
N SER A 820 22.13 -21.02 -8.27
CA SER A 820 22.78 -20.71 -9.56
C SER A 820 21.79 -20.13 -10.58
N SER A 821 22.32 -19.52 -11.65
CA SER A 821 21.53 -18.99 -12.76
C SER A 821 20.68 -20.07 -13.44
N GLU A 822 21.23 -21.29 -13.60
CA GLU A 822 20.50 -22.44 -14.13
C GLU A 822 19.40 -22.93 -13.18
N GLU A 823 19.63 -22.93 -11.87
CA GLU A 823 18.59 -23.29 -10.90
C GLU A 823 17.48 -22.24 -10.86
N ALA A 824 17.82 -20.95 -10.95
CA ALA A 824 16.84 -19.88 -11.06
C ALA A 824 15.95 -20.06 -12.30
N LEU A 825 16.55 -20.41 -13.45
CA LEU A 825 15.81 -20.75 -14.66
C LEU A 825 14.90 -21.97 -14.45
N GLN A 826 15.39 -23.04 -13.82
CA GLN A 826 14.57 -24.22 -13.49
C GLN A 826 13.36 -23.87 -12.61
N VAL A 827 13.53 -22.97 -11.63
CA VAL A 827 12.44 -22.49 -10.77
C VAL A 827 11.41 -21.71 -11.58
N LEU A 828 11.85 -20.81 -12.47
CA LEU A 828 10.94 -20.01 -13.31
C LEU A 828 10.20 -20.88 -14.34
N ASP A 829 10.88 -21.82 -14.97
CA ASP A 829 10.27 -22.83 -15.86
C ASP A 829 9.22 -23.66 -15.12
N ALA A 830 9.55 -24.13 -13.91
CA ALA A 830 8.62 -24.87 -13.07
C ALA A 830 7.43 -24.01 -12.65
N LEU A 831 7.65 -22.74 -12.28
CA LEU A 831 6.62 -21.81 -11.87
C LEU A 831 5.62 -21.56 -12.99
N LYS A 832 6.11 -21.33 -14.22
CA LYS A 832 5.28 -21.16 -15.43
C LYS A 832 4.41 -22.38 -15.71
N ASN A 833 4.94 -23.58 -15.47
CA ASN A 833 4.25 -24.85 -15.68
C ASN A 833 3.37 -25.29 -14.49
N SER A 834 3.41 -24.57 -13.37
CA SER A 834 2.71 -24.92 -12.14
C SER A 834 1.22 -24.54 -12.15
N LYS A 835 0.52 -24.96 -11.10
CA LYS A 835 -0.87 -24.52 -10.82
C LYS A 835 -0.98 -23.05 -10.42
N LEU A 836 0.13 -22.37 -10.20
CA LEU A 836 0.16 -20.95 -9.87
C LEU A 836 -0.03 -20.07 -11.11
N TYR A 837 0.25 -20.57 -12.32
CA TYR A 837 0.03 -19.79 -13.53
C TYR A 837 -1.45 -19.74 -13.91
N ARG A 838 -2.03 -18.54 -13.87
CA ARG A 838 -3.42 -18.24 -14.21
C ARG A 838 -3.50 -17.67 -15.63
N LYS A 839 -4.06 -18.47 -16.55
CA LYS A 839 -3.99 -18.26 -18.01
C LYS A 839 -4.76 -17.03 -18.53
N ASP A 840 -5.96 -16.76 -18.04
CA ASP A 840 -6.79 -15.64 -18.53
C ASP A 840 -6.11 -14.28 -18.34
N GLN A 841 -5.35 -14.12 -17.26
CA GLN A 841 -4.56 -12.92 -16.95
C GLN A 841 -3.07 -13.07 -17.27
N SER A 842 -2.63 -14.26 -17.72
CA SER A 842 -1.24 -14.58 -18.04
C SER A 842 -0.25 -14.21 -16.92
N SER A 843 -0.61 -14.48 -15.67
CA SER A 843 0.17 -14.11 -14.47
C SER A 843 -0.06 -15.12 -13.35
N TYR A 844 0.41 -14.86 -12.12
CA TYR A 844 0.53 -15.86 -11.06
C TYR A 844 -0.39 -15.60 -9.85
N ILE A 845 -1.06 -16.65 -9.36
CA ILE A 845 -1.79 -16.64 -8.08
C ILE A 845 -0.87 -17.04 -6.93
N LEU A 846 -1.24 -16.68 -5.69
CA LEU A 846 -0.40 -16.91 -4.51
C LEU A 846 -0.22 -18.39 -4.15
N TYR A 847 -1.26 -19.18 -4.34
CA TYR A 847 -1.31 -20.62 -4.07
C TYR A 847 -2.37 -21.26 -4.98
N PRO A 848 -2.33 -22.59 -5.20
CA PRO A 848 -3.23 -23.26 -6.13
C PRO A 848 -4.70 -22.99 -5.82
N ASN A 849 -5.47 -22.66 -6.86
CA ASN A 849 -6.91 -22.61 -6.76
C ASN A 849 -7.46 -24.03 -6.46
N LYS A 850 -8.49 -24.13 -5.62
CA LYS A 850 -9.08 -25.41 -5.21
C LYS A 850 -10.60 -25.34 -5.10
N ASP A 851 -11.26 -26.45 -5.39
CA ASP A 851 -12.70 -26.57 -5.17
C ASP A 851 -12.98 -26.82 -3.69
N LEU A 852 -13.82 -25.96 -3.10
CA LEU A 852 -14.33 -26.18 -1.75
C LEU A 852 -15.58 -27.03 -1.78
N SER A 853 -15.71 -27.91 -0.79
CA SER A 853 -16.91 -28.75 -0.62
C SER A 853 -18.16 -27.89 -0.63
N ARG A 854 -19.12 -28.26 -1.50
CA ARG A 854 -20.45 -27.65 -1.51
C ARG A 854 -21.10 -27.77 -0.13
N PHE A 855 -22.01 -26.84 0.17
CA PHE A 855 -22.70 -26.80 1.47
C PHE A 855 -23.33 -28.14 1.89
N ILE A 856 -23.93 -28.89 0.94
CA ILE A 856 -24.57 -30.18 1.21
C ILE A 856 -23.58 -31.33 1.51
N ALA A 857 -22.31 -31.17 1.16
CA ALA A 857 -21.28 -32.19 1.29
C ALA A 857 -20.30 -31.92 2.44
N LYS A 858 -20.16 -30.66 2.88
CA LYS A 858 -19.10 -30.24 3.82
C LYS A 858 -19.21 -30.84 5.24
N ASN A 859 -20.41 -31.17 5.70
CA ASN A 859 -20.67 -31.67 7.05
C ASN A 859 -21.46 -32.97 6.93
N LYS A 860 -20.83 -34.03 6.44
CA LYS A 860 -21.48 -35.33 6.27
C LYS A 860 -20.64 -36.41 6.94
N ILE A 861 -21.14 -36.95 8.04
CA ILE A 861 -20.46 -37.97 8.82
C ILE A 861 -20.69 -39.35 8.15
N PRO A 862 -19.62 -40.11 7.86
CA PRO A 862 -19.77 -41.47 7.36
C PRO A 862 -20.55 -42.35 8.35
N ALA A 863 -21.55 -43.08 7.86
CA ALA A 863 -22.47 -43.86 8.69
C ALA A 863 -21.75 -44.95 9.51
N ASP A 864 -20.72 -45.57 8.94
CA ASP A 864 -19.87 -46.58 9.59
C ASP A 864 -19.01 -45.99 10.71
N ARG A 865 -18.67 -44.70 10.63
CA ARG A 865 -17.92 -43.99 11.67
C ARG A 865 -18.83 -43.60 12.83
N ILE A 866 -19.96 -42.94 12.56
CA ILE A 866 -20.82 -42.44 13.63
C ILE A 866 -21.49 -43.55 14.43
N LYS A 867 -21.80 -44.69 13.79
CA LYS A 867 -22.38 -45.86 14.46
C LYS A 867 -21.44 -46.54 15.47
N LYS A 868 -20.16 -46.16 15.50
CA LYS A 868 -19.20 -46.62 16.54
C LYS A 868 -19.30 -45.80 17.83
N SER A 869 -19.98 -44.65 17.82
CA SER A 869 -20.20 -43.83 19.01
C SER A 869 -21.53 -44.19 19.67
N GLU A 870 -21.46 -44.77 20.86
CA GLU A 870 -22.62 -45.04 21.72
C GLU A 870 -23.30 -43.73 22.15
N LEU A 871 -22.53 -42.69 22.43
CA LEU A 871 -23.05 -41.35 22.73
C LEU A 871 -23.89 -40.81 21.56
N ALA A 872 -23.36 -40.85 20.33
CA ALA A 872 -24.07 -40.36 19.16
C ALA A 872 -25.39 -41.10 18.92
N LEU A 873 -25.37 -42.44 19.02
CA LEU A 873 -26.56 -43.27 18.88
C LEU A 873 -27.61 -42.97 19.95
N GLN A 874 -27.18 -42.80 21.21
CA GLN A 874 -28.06 -42.48 22.33
C GLN A 874 -28.66 -41.06 22.18
N LEU A 875 -27.86 -40.07 21.80
CA LEU A 875 -28.34 -38.71 21.53
C LEU A 875 -29.42 -38.69 20.43
N MET A 876 -29.22 -39.44 19.34
CA MET A 876 -30.22 -39.54 18.27
C MET A 876 -31.50 -40.24 18.73
N LYS A 877 -31.38 -41.31 19.53
CA LYS A 877 -32.53 -42.01 20.13
C LYS A 877 -33.36 -41.09 21.04
N ASP A 878 -32.69 -40.20 21.76
CA ASP A 878 -33.32 -39.24 22.68
C ASP A 878 -33.80 -37.96 21.97
N GLY A 879 -33.65 -37.86 20.64
CA GLY A 879 -34.01 -36.65 19.88
C GLY A 879 -33.12 -35.44 20.19
N ASN A 880 -31.92 -35.65 20.73
CA ASN A 880 -31.00 -34.61 21.15
C ASN A 880 -29.99 -34.27 20.04
N ALA A 881 -30.27 -33.19 19.29
CA ALA A 881 -29.45 -32.72 18.18
C ALA A 881 -28.26 -31.82 18.58
N LYS A 882 -27.89 -31.76 19.88
CA LYS A 882 -26.85 -30.82 20.35
C LYS A 882 -25.44 -31.14 19.85
N ILE A 883 -25.14 -32.40 19.51
CA ILE A 883 -23.82 -32.82 18.99
C ILE A 883 -23.94 -33.30 17.55
N VAL A 884 -24.85 -34.24 17.30
CA VAL A 884 -25.10 -34.83 15.98
C VAL A 884 -26.59 -34.90 15.70
N GLU A 885 -26.94 -34.84 14.42
CA GLU A 885 -28.30 -34.99 13.91
C GLU A 885 -28.34 -35.92 12.69
N GLN A 886 -29.51 -36.51 12.43
CA GLN A 886 -29.77 -37.33 11.25
C GLN A 886 -30.81 -36.65 10.38
N ASP A 887 -30.53 -36.47 9.09
CA ASP A 887 -31.49 -35.90 8.14
C ASP A 887 -32.56 -36.91 7.72
N ILE A 888 -33.59 -36.43 6.99
CA ILE A 888 -34.69 -37.26 6.49
C ILE A 888 -34.25 -38.33 5.48
N ASN A 889 -33.04 -38.21 4.92
CA ASN A 889 -32.45 -39.15 3.96
C ASN A 889 -31.52 -40.16 4.64
N GLY A 890 -31.40 -40.10 5.97
CA GLY A 890 -30.56 -40.98 6.78
C GLY A 890 -29.08 -40.60 6.83
N SER A 891 -28.69 -39.42 6.34
CA SER A 891 -27.33 -38.88 6.49
C SER A 891 -27.13 -38.27 7.87
N TYR A 892 -25.89 -38.28 8.36
CA TYR A 892 -25.54 -37.78 9.69
C TYR A 892 -24.70 -36.51 9.59
N HIS A 893 -24.93 -35.57 10.50
CA HIS A 893 -24.30 -34.25 10.50
C HIS A 893 -23.88 -33.89 11.93
N PHE A 894 -22.78 -33.15 12.09
CA PHE A 894 -22.54 -32.43 13.33
C PHE A 894 -23.48 -31.23 13.42
N ASN A 895 -23.73 -30.74 14.64
CA ASN A 895 -24.57 -29.57 14.85
C ASN A 895 -24.06 -28.36 14.03
N GLY A 896 -24.98 -27.70 13.32
CA GLY A 896 -24.67 -26.57 12.43
C GLY A 896 -24.10 -25.32 13.12
N SER A 897 -24.15 -25.23 14.45
CA SER A 897 -23.55 -24.12 15.21
C SER A 897 -22.07 -24.32 15.51
N PHE A 898 -21.47 -25.46 15.15
CA PHE A 898 -20.06 -25.71 15.42
C PHE A 898 -19.17 -25.03 14.38
N ASN A 899 -18.18 -24.27 14.87
CA ASN A 899 -17.20 -23.62 14.03
C ASN A 899 -15.88 -24.40 13.99
N ASN A 900 -15.56 -25.12 15.07
CA ASN A 900 -14.32 -25.89 15.21
C ASN A 900 -14.44 -26.92 16.35
N ALA A 901 -13.33 -27.62 16.60
CA ALA A 901 -13.21 -28.63 17.63
C ALA A 901 -13.50 -28.11 19.06
N ASN A 902 -13.25 -26.82 19.35
CA ASN A 902 -13.59 -26.23 20.65
C ASN A 902 -15.10 -26.06 20.82
N SER A 903 -15.84 -25.76 19.75
CA SER A 903 -17.31 -25.76 19.78
C SER A 903 -17.84 -27.14 20.17
N LEU A 904 -17.29 -28.20 19.56
CA LEU A 904 -17.64 -29.59 19.90
C LEU A 904 -17.28 -29.92 21.35
N LYS A 905 -16.06 -29.58 21.78
CA LYS A 905 -15.59 -29.81 23.16
C LYS A 905 -16.51 -29.14 24.19
N ALA A 906 -16.82 -27.85 23.99
CA ALA A 906 -17.71 -27.10 24.86
C ALA A 906 -19.15 -27.65 24.84
N ALA A 907 -19.64 -28.13 23.70
CA ALA A 907 -20.96 -28.75 23.60
C ALA A 907 -21.02 -30.09 24.34
N LEU A 908 -19.98 -30.92 24.22
CA LEU A 908 -19.85 -32.18 24.97
C LEU A 908 -19.82 -31.93 26.49
N GLU A 909 -19.12 -30.89 26.94
CA GLU A 909 -19.05 -30.50 28.36
C GLU A 909 -20.39 -30.00 28.91
N LYS A 910 -21.24 -29.41 28.07
CA LYS A 910 -22.58 -28.91 28.43
C LYS A 910 -23.69 -29.97 28.38
N LEU A 911 -23.38 -31.23 28.04
CA LEU A 911 -24.39 -32.29 28.04
C LEU A 911 -24.86 -32.62 29.47
N PRO A 912 -26.15 -32.95 29.68
CA PRO A 912 -26.66 -33.35 30.99
C PRO A 912 -25.89 -34.51 31.62
N GLU A 913 -25.96 -34.63 32.96
CA GLU A 913 -25.25 -35.65 33.75
C GLU A 913 -25.44 -37.08 33.23
N GLN A 914 -26.65 -37.41 32.75
CA GLN A 914 -26.99 -38.72 32.18
C GLN A 914 -26.13 -39.16 30.98
N TYR A 915 -25.40 -38.23 30.33
CA TYR A 915 -24.53 -38.54 29.20
C TYR A 915 -23.03 -38.48 29.54
N GLN A 916 -22.64 -38.07 30.76
CA GLN A 916 -21.24 -37.75 31.06
C GLN A 916 -20.31 -38.99 31.01
N GLU A 917 -20.80 -40.17 31.39
CA GLU A 917 -20.04 -41.42 31.21
C GLU A 917 -19.79 -41.74 29.72
N LEU A 918 -20.82 -41.56 28.88
CA LEU A 918 -20.70 -41.76 27.43
C LEU A 918 -19.80 -40.68 26.79
N VAL A 919 -19.83 -39.44 27.29
CA VAL A 919 -18.89 -38.39 26.88
C VAL A 919 -17.45 -38.79 27.21
N ALA A 920 -17.18 -39.28 28.42
CA ALA A 920 -15.83 -39.72 28.79
C ALA A 920 -15.31 -40.85 27.88
N LYS A 921 -16.20 -41.77 27.47
CA LYS A 921 -15.88 -42.88 26.56
C LYS A 921 -15.66 -42.43 25.10
N ASP A 922 -16.57 -41.63 24.55
CA ASP A 922 -16.60 -41.33 23.11
C ASP A 922 -15.97 -40.00 22.71
N ARG A 923 -15.57 -39.14 23.67
CA ARG A 923 -15.01 -37.81 23.39
C ARG A 923 -13.90 -37.88 22.35
N LYS A 924 -12.92 -38.76 22.52
CA LYS A 924 -11.80 -38.88 21.58
C LYS A 924 -12.29 -39.27 20.18
N LEU A 925 -13.15 -40.27 20.08
CA LEU A 925 -13.70 -40.72 18.80
C LEU A 925 -14.47 -39.61 18.07
N LEU A 926 -15.32 -38.85 18.77
CA LEU A 926 -16.09 -37.76 18.17
C LEU A 926 -15.18 -36.60 17.73
N MET A 927 -14.15 -36.28 18.51
CA MET A 927 -13.14 -35.29 18.13
C MET A 927 -12.34 -35.75 16.90
N ASP A 928 -11.97 -37.03 16.82
CA ASP A 928 -11.28 -37.61 15.67
C ASP A 928 -12.18 -37.61 14.42
N ILE A 929 -13.45 -37.98 14.53
CA ILE A 929 -14.42 -37.92 13.42
C ILE A 929 -14.63 -36.47 12.95
N PHE A 930 -14.72 -35.52 13.88
CA PHE A 930 -14.84 -34.11 13.57
C PHE A 930 -13.63 -33.61 12.78
N GLU A 931 -12.42 -33.95 13.23
CA GLU A 931 -11.19 -33.59 12.54
C GLU A 931 -11.07 -34.25 11.17
N GLU A 932 -11.46 -35.51 11.00
CA GLU A 932 -11.42 -36.20 9.70
C GLU A 932 -12.35 -35.58 8.64
N ILE A 933 -13.49 -35.02 9.06
CA ILE A 933 -14.45 -34.40 8.15
C ILE A 933 -14.01 -32.99 7.75
N PHE A 934 -13.48 -32.23 8.72
CA PHE A 934 -13.21 -30.81 8.52
C PHE A 934 -11.73 -30.49 8.22
N ASP A 935 -10.81 -31.41 8.52
CA ASP A 935 -9.36 -31.29 8.27
C ASP A 935 -8.79 -29.93 8.73
N HIS A 936 -9.13 -29.54 9.97
CA HIS A 936 -8.72 -28.25 10.51
C HIS A 936 -7.21 -28.16 10.74
N LYS A 937 -6.50 -29.29 10.88
CA LYS A 937 -5.04 -29.33 10.90
C LYS A 937 -4.41 -28.75 9.64
N SER A 938 -5.06 -28.88 8.49
CA SER A 938 -4.62 -28.33 7.21
C SER A 938 -5.08 -26.88 6.97
N PHE A 939 -5.79 -26.28 7.92
CA PHE A 939 -6.27 -24.90 7.81
C PHE A 939 -5.14 -23.90 8.03
N THR A 940 -4.73 -23.24 6.95
CA THR A 940 -3.66 -22.22 6.97
C THR A 940 -4.18 -20.80 7.21
N GLY A 941 -5.50 -20.59 7.14
CA GLY A 941 -6.15 -19.30 7.32
C GLY A 941 -7.29 -19.08 6.32
N ARG A 942 -7.79 -17.85 6.25
CA ARG A 942 -8.89 -17.47 5.33
C ARG A 942 -8.51 -17.58 3.85
N SER A 943 -7.21 -17.57 3.53
CA SER A 943 -6.62 -17.80 2.21
C SER A 943 -7.31 -18.90 1.40
N GLY A 944 -7.50 -20.05 2.02
CA GLY A 944 -8.08 -21.24 1.42
C GLY A 944 -9.61 -21.32 1.50
N THR A 945 -10.31 -20.29 1.97
CA THR A 945 -11.76 -20.33 2.25
C THR A 945 -12.57 -19.14 1.70
N PHE A 946 -11.94 -18.23 0.96
CA PHE A 946 -12.60 -17.10 0.28
C PHE A 946 -12.07 -16.86 -1.15
N PHE A 947 -12.73 -15.98 -1.91
CA PHE A 947 -12.59 -15.90 -3.38
C PHE A 947 -12.19 -14.51 -3.93
N GLY A 948 -11.64 -13.65 -3.07
CA GLY A 948 -11.15 -12.32 -3.42
C GLY A 948 -9.95 -11.94 -2.54
N TYR A 949 -9.36 -10.76 -2.75
CA TYR A 949 -8.14 -10.34 -2.06
C TYR A 949 -6.99 -11.35 -2.28
N GLU A 950 -6.42 -11.93 -1.22
CA GLU A 950 -5.43 -12.99 -1.30
C GLU A 950 -6.04 -14.35 -1.69
N GLY A 951 -7.36 -14.51 -1.70
CA GLY A 951 -8.06 -15.80 -1.77
C GLY A 951 -7.93 -16.61 -3.05
N LEU A 952 -8.66 -17.71 -3.09
CA LEU A 952 -8.61 -18.72 -4.14
C LEU A 952 -8.86 -18.13 -5.54
N GLY A 953 -7.92 -18.38 -6.45
CA GLY A 953 -7.97 -17.91 -7.84
C GLY A 953 -7.67 -16.42 -8.04
N SER A 954 -7.35 -15.69 -6.97
CA SER A 954 -7.01 -14.26 -7.03
C SER A 954 -5.52 -14.03 -7.26
N ILE A 955 -5.20 -13.11 -8.17
CA ILE A 955 -3.84 -12.62 -8.36
C ILE A 955 -3.63 -11.46 -7.40
N TYR A 956 -2.57 -11.49 -6.60
CA TYR A 956 -2.18 -10.39 -5.73
C TYR A 956 -0.93 -9.71 -6.28
N TRP A 957 -1.11 -8.53 -6.89
CA TRP A 957 -0.15 -7.95 -7.82
C TRP A 957 1.18 -7.56 -7.18
N HIS A 958 1.18 -7.18 -5.91
CA HIS A 958 2.42 -6.87 -5.19
C HIS A 958 3.40 -8.08 -5.17
N MET A 959 2.90 -9.30 -4.99
CA MET A 959 3.77 -10.49 -5.01
C MET A 959 4.29 -10.81 -6.43
N VAL A 960 3.49 -10.51 -7.47
CA VAL A 960 3.92 -10.66 -8.86
C VAL A 960 5.01 -9.64 -9.21
N SER A 961 4.89 -8.40 -8.74
CA SER A 961 5.96 -7.40 -8.96
C SER A 961 7.22 -7.68 -8.14
N LYS A 962 7.11 -8.33 -6.97
CA LYS A 962 8.30 -8.90 -6.30
C LYS A 962 8.95 -10.02 -7.12
N LEU A 963 8.16 -10.88 -7.76
CA LEU A 963 8.67 -11.88 -8.71
C LEU A 963 9.37 -11.21 -9.90
N LEU A 964 8.79 -10.13 -10.44
CA LEU A 964 9.40 -9.35 -11.53
C LEU A 964 10.79 -8.84 -11.13
N LEU A 965 10.90 -8.22 -9.96
CA LEU A 965 12.18 -7.71 -9.44
C LEU A 965 13.18 -8.84 -9.18
N ALA A 966 12.75 -9.96 -8.57
CA ALA A 966 13.63 -11.11 -8.33
C ALA A 966 14.11 -11.75 -9.65
N ALA A 967 13.23 -11.90 -10.64
CA ALA A 967 13.60 -12.38 -11.97
C ALA A 967 14.58 -11.43 -12.67
N GLN A 968 14.40 -10.11 -12.48
CA GLN A 968 15.36 -9.12 -12.97
C GLN A 968 16.74 -9.27 -12.32
N GLU A 969 16.80 -9.37 -10.98
CA GLU A 969 18.06 -9.61 -10.26
C GLU A 969 18.77 -10.87 -10.78
N CYS A 970 18.03 -11.98 -11.00
CA CYS A 970 18.58 -13.20 -11.60
C CYS A 970 19.10 -12.98 -13.04
N CYS A 971 18.37 -12.23 -13.87
CA CYS A 971 18.80 -11.91 -15.24
C CYS A 971 20.12 -11.13 -15.24
N LEU A 972 20.20 -10.07 -14.43
CA LEU A 972 21.37 -9.21 -14.34
C LEU A 972 22.58 -9.99 -13.81
N LYS A 973 22.39 -10.79 -12.76
CA LYS A 973 23.43 -11.68 -12.23
C LYS A 973 23.95 -12.67 -13.28
N ALA A 974 23.07 -13.29 -14.06
CA ALA A 974 23.48 -14.21 -15.13
C ALA A 974 24.31 -13.51 -16.22
N ILE A 975 23.98 -12.25 -16.54
CA ILE A 975 24.75 -11.43 -17.48
C ILE A 975 26.12 -11.07 -16.90
N GLU A 976 26.18 -10.63 -15.65
CA GLU A 976 27.41 -10.27 -14.95
C GLU A 976 28.38 -11.47 -14.82
N ASN A 977 27.84 -12.66 -14.55
CA ASN A 977 28.61 -13.90 -14.44
C ASN A 977 29.03 -14.49 -15.79
N ASN A 978 28.68 -13.85 -16.92
CA ASN A 978 28.94 -14.35 -18.28
C ASN A 978 28.41 -15.78 -18.50
N GLU A 979 27.19 -16.05 -18.03
CA GLU A 979 26.51 -17.34 -18.22
C GLU A 979 26.25 -17.63 -19.71
N LYS A 980 25.92 -18.89 -20.00
CA LYS A 980 25.58 -19.32 -21.38
C LYS A 980 24.44 -18.48 -21.94
N SER A 981 24.57 -18.06 -23.20
CA SER A 981 23.60 -17.21 -23.90
C SER A 981 22.16 -17.74 -23.81
N ASP A 982 21.96 -19.05 -23.90
CA ASP A 982 20.63 -19.66 -23.84
C ASP A 982 19.97 -19.51 -22.46
N VAL A 983 20.75 -19.55 -21.37
CA VAL A 983 20.27 -19.33 -19.99
C VAL A 983 19.86 -17.88 -19.82
N VAL A 984 20.72 -16.95 -20.22
CA VAL A 984 20.45 -15.51 -20.15
C VAL A 984 19.19 -15.14 -20.94
N GLU A 985 19.06 -15.63 -22.18
CA GLU A 985 17.90 -15.32 -23.01
C GLU A 985 16.60 -15.92 -22.46
N SER A 986 16.66 -17.12 -21.89
CA SER A 986 15.50 -17.74 -21.25
C SER A 986 15.04 -17.00 -19.99
N LEU A 987 15.99 -16.55 -19.17
CA LEU A 987 15.69 -15.69 -18.00
C LEU A 987 15.06 -14.36 -18.44
N LYS A 988 15.59 -13.72 -19.49
CA LYS A 988 15.01 -12.49 -20.08
C LYS A 988 13.59 -12.72 -20.56
N ASN A 989 13.31 -13.86 -21.20
CA ASN A 989 11.97 -14.21 -21.65
C ASN A 989 10.99 -14.30 -20.46
N HIS A 990 11.36 -14.98 -19.37
CA HIS A 990 10.55 -15.01 -18.16
C HIS A 990 10.32 -13.61 -17.58
N TYR A 991 11.37 -12.79 -17.49
CA TYR A 991 11.26 -11.41 -17.03
C TYR A 991 10.23 -10.62 -17.86
N TYR A 992 10.32 -10.65 -19.18
CA TYR A 992 9.37 -9.94 -20.04
C TYR A 992 7.96 -10.52 -19.98
N GLU A 993 7.79 -11.84 -19.88
CA GLU A 993 6.46 -12.43 -19.72
C GLU A 993 5.79 -12.02 -18.40
N ILE A 994 6.55 -11.97 -17.30
CA ILE A 994 6.05 -11.49 -16.01
C ILE A 994 5.65 -10.01 -16.14
N SER A 995 6.49 -9.19 -16.79
CA SER A 995 6.25 -7.75 -17.03
C SER A 995 4.96 -7.51 -17.83
N GLU A 996 4.76 -8.22 -18.94
CA GLU A 996 3.50 -8.19 -19.71
C GLU A 996 2.30 -8.68 -18.88
N GLY A 997 2.53 -9.67 -18.00
CA GLY A 997 1.54 -10.20 -17.07
C GLY A 997 0.99 -9.15 -16.09
N ILE A 998 1.80 -8.16 -15.67
CA ILE A 998 1.37 -7.01 -14.84
C ILE A 998 0.22 -6.26 -15.52
N GLY A 999 0.24 -6.17 -16.86
CA GLY A 999 -0.93 -5.84 -17.65
C GLY A 999 -1.05 -4.40 -18.12
N VAL A 1000 0.04 -3.63 -18.16
CA VAL A 1000 0.06 -2.24 -18.68
C VAL A 1000 -0.48 -2.17 -20.12
N HIS A 1001 -0.23 -3.20 -20.94
CA HIS A 1001 -0.68 -3.29 -22.34
C HIS A 1001 -1.94 -4.14 -22.55
N LYS A 1002 -2.61 -4.57 -21.46
CA LYS A 1002 -3.90 -5.26 -21.59
C LYS A 1002 -4.98 -4.28 -22.04
N SER A 1003 -6.00 -4.78 -22.73
CA SER A 1003 -7.19 -3.97 -22.99
C SER A 1003 -7.86 -3.57 -21.67
N PRO A 1004 -8.54 -2.40 -21.61
CA PRO A 1004 -9.28 -2.00 -20.42
C PRO A 1004 -10.29 -3.06 -19.96
N GLN A 1005 -10.90 -3.80 -20.90
CA GLN A 1005 -11.83 -4.90 -20.60
C GLN A 1005 -11.15 -6.06 -19.85
N LEU A 1006 -9.95 -6.47 -20.28
CA LEU A 1006 -9.23 -7.58 -19.66
C LEU A 1006 -8.61 -7.18 -18.32
N TYR A 1007 -8.06 -5.96 -18.24
CA TYR A 1007 -7.55 -5.40 -17.00
C TYR A 1007 -8.69 -5.14 -15.99
N GLY A 1008 -9.82 -4.66 -16.52
CA GLY A 1008 -11.03 -4.27 -15.80
C GLY A 1008 -10.97 -2.90 -15.14
N ALA A 1009 -10.07 -2.02 -15.62
CA ALA A 1009 -9.91 -0.61 -15.23
C ALA A 1009 -8.97 0.08 -16.25
N PHE A 1010 -8.47 1.28 -15.92
CA PHE A 1010 -7.34 1.89 -16.63
C PHE A 1010 -6.07 1.06 -16.42
N PRO A 1011 -5.44 0.49 -17.48
CA PRO A 1011 -4.25 -0.36 -17.33
C PRO A 1011 -3.03 0.37 -16.72
N THR A 1012 -3.00 1.69 -16.81
CA THR A 1012 -1.95 2.54 -16.25
C THR A 1012 -2.05 2.71 -14.73
N ASP A 1013 -3.16 2.31 -14.10
CA ASP A 1013 -3.35 2.48 -12.65
C ASP A 1013 -3.03 1.20 -11.90
N PRO A 1014 -2.26 1.25 -10.79
CA PRO A 1014 -2.01 0.10 -9.95
C PRO A 1014 -3.24 -0.28 -9.11
N TYR A 1015 -3.41 -1.59 -8.91
CA TYR A 1015 -4.47 -2.18 -8.10
C TYR A 1015 -3.90 -3.32 -7.25
N SER A 1016 -4.44 -3.56 -6.06
CA SER A 1016 -3.89 -4.60 -5.17
C SER A 1016 -4.07 -6.02 -5.73
N HIS A 1017 -5.23 -6.33 -6.29
CA HIS A 1017 -5.55 -7.70 -6.70
C HIS A 1017 -6.56 -7.80 -7.86
N THR A 1018 -6.59 -8.95 -8.52
CA THR A 1018 -7.60 -9.30 -9.54
C THR A 1018 -8.16 -10.70 -9.23
N PRO A 1019 -9.40 -10.81 -8.71
CA PRO A 1019 -10.00 -12.09 -8.36
C PRO A 1019 -10.38 -12.91 -9.60
N ALA A 1020 -10.82 -14.16 -9.42
CA ALA A 1020 -11.18 -15.04 -10.53
C ALA A 1020 -12.36 -14.52 -11.38
N GLY A 1021 -13.32 -13.83 -10.74
CA GLY A 1021 -14.59 -13.42 -11.37
C GLY A 1021 -14.76 -11.91 -11.63
N LYS A 1022 -13.71 -11.10 -11.45
CA LYS A 1022 -13.75 -9.64 -11.69
C LYS A 1022 -12.41 -9.16 -12.26
N GLY A 1023 -12.41 -7.92 -12.77
CA GLY A 1023 -11.19 -7.18 -13.09
C GLY A 1023 -10.44 -6.67 -11.86
N ALA A 1024 -9.49 -5.75 -12.07
CA ALA A 1024 -8.66 -5.14 -11.04
C ALA A 1024 -9.48 -4.50 -9.89
N GLN A 1025 -9.08 -4.73 -8.64
CA GLN A 1025 -9.76 -4.28 -7.42
C GLN A 1025 -8.78 -3.58 -6.46
N GLN A 1026 -9.29 -2.60 -5.73
CA GLN A 1026 -8.58 -1.73 -4.79
C GLN A 1026 -7.51 -0.82 -5.44
N PRO A 1027 -7.87 0.37 -5.95
CA PRO A 1027 -6.98 1.24 -6.70
C PRO A 1027 -5.88 1.88 -5.83
N GLY A 1028 -4.78 2.29 -6.48
CA GLY A 1028 -3.83 3.27 -5.97
C GLY A 1028 -2.70 2.71 -5.11
N MET A 1029 -2.72 3.02 -3.81
CA MET A 1029 -1.59 2.87 -2.87
C MET A 1029 -1.29 1.42 -2.44
N THR A 1030 -0.96 0.55 -3.40
CA THR A 1030 -0.44 -0.81 -3.18
C THR A 1030 1.09 -0.82 -3.13
N GLY A 1031 1.68 -1.71 -2.34
CA GLY A 1031 3.15 -1.90 -2.28
C GLY A 1031 3.75 -2.37 -3.60
N GLN A 1032 2.93 -2.84 -4.55
CA GLN A 1032 3.32 -3.17 -5.93
C GLN A 1032 4.15 -2.06 -6.57
N VAL A 1033 3.76 -0.80 -6.37
CA VAL A 1033 4.34 0.34 -7.09
C VAL A 1033 5.83 0.52 -6.81
N LYS A 1034 6.30 0.20 -5.60
CA LYS A 1034 7.72 0.34 -5.24
C LYS A 1034 8.57 -0.68 -6.00
N GLU A 1035 8.05 -1.90 -6.16
CA GLU A 1035 8.76 -2.98 -6.85
C GLU A 1035 8.85 -2.67 -8.36
N ASP A 1036 7.77 -2.12 -8.93
CA ASP A 1036 7.73 -1.70 -10.33
C ASP A 1036 8.67 -0.51 -10.61
N ILE A 1037 8.84 0.42 -9.65
CA ILE A 1037 9.82 1.53 -9.75
C ILE A 1037 11.25 0.99 -9.79
N LEU A 1038 11.60 0.11 -8.85
CA LEU A 1038 12.93 -0.51 -8.79
C LEU A 1038 13.21 -1.34 -10.05
N SER A 1039 12.21 -2.12 -10.49
CA SER A 1039 12.29 -2.88 -11.74
C SER A 1039 12.51 -1.96 -12.94
N ARG A 1040 11.82 -0.81 -12.99
CA ARG A 1040 12.01 0.17 -14.06
C ARG A 1040 13.40 0.78 -14.05
N PHE A 1041 13.97 1.11 -12.88
CA PHE A 1041 15.36 1.57 -12.80
C PHE A 1041 16.36 0.51 -13.27
N GLY A 1042 16.12 -0.77 -12.93
CA GLY A 1042 16.91 -1.89 -13.45
C GLY A 1042 16.78 -2.08 -14.96
N GLU A 1043 15.59 -1.90 -15.56
CA GLU A 1043 15.41 -1.93 -17.03
C GLU A 1043 16.25 -0.85 -17.71
N LEU A 1044 16.22 0.36 -17.14
CA LEU A 1044 16.99 1.50 -17.61
C LEU A 1044 18.50 1.32 -17.37
N GLY A 1045 18.92 0.27 -16.66
CA GLY A 1045 20.32 -0.02 -16.37
C GLY A 1045 20.95 1.00 -15.42
N ILE A 1046 20.15 1.57 -14.53
CA ILE A 1046 20.64 2.47 -13.48
C ILE A 1046 21.18 1.59 -12.36
N GLY A 1047 22.49 1.63 -12.16
CA GLY A 1047 23.18 0.86 -11.12
C GLY A 1047 24.15 1.73 -10.35
N VAL A 1048 24.29 1.48 -9.05
CA VAL A 1048 25.33 2.10 -8.23
C VAL A 1048 26.15 1.00 -7.62
N GLN A 1049 27.47 1.09 -7.75
CA GLN A 1049 28.39 0.15 -7.14
C GLN A 1049 29.65 0.90 -6.72
N ALA A 1050 30.12 0.64 -5.50
CA ALA A 1050 31.32 1.30 -4.96
C ALA A 1050 31.27 2.85 -5.09
N GLY A 1051 30.10 3.45 -4.86
CA GLY A 1051 29.87 4.90 -4.96
C GLY A 1051 29.85 5.47 -6.37
N LYS A 1052 29.87 4.63 -7.43
CA LYS A 1052 29.85 5.06 -8.83
C LYS A 1052 28.50 4.78 -9.48
N LEU A 1053 27.88 5.83 -10.00
CA LEU A 1053 26.63 5.74 -10.76
C LEU A 1053 26.90 5.28 -12.19
N SER A 1054 26.11 4.34 -12.68
CA SER A 1054 26.21 3.76 -14.02
C SER A 1054 24.87 3.75 -14.75
N PHE A 1055 24.95 3.82 -16.07
CA PHE A 1055 23.84 3.82 -17.01
C PHE A 1055 24.11 2.82 -18.13
N ASN A 1056 23.76 1.55 -17.89
CA ASN A 1056 24.11 0.42 -18.77
C ASN A 1056 22.91 -0.51 -18.99
N PRO A 1057 21.93 -0.13 -19.80
CA PRO A 1057 20.71 -0.91 -19.99
C PRO A 1057 20.99 -2.27 -20.64
N LYS A 1058 20.60 -3.35 -19.96
CA LYS A 1058 20.69 -4.74 -20.47
C LYS A 1058 19.33 -5.38 -20.79
N LEU A 1059 18.26 -4.77 -20.27
CA LEU A 1059 16.88 -5.24 -20.38
C LEU A 1059 15.94 -4.21 -21.03
N LEU A 1060 16.47 -3.05 -21.44
CA LEU A 1060 15.67 -2.04 -22.13
C LEU A 1060 15.37 -2.49 -23.56
N LYS A 1061 14.10 -2.47 -23.93
CA LYS A 1061 13.64 -2.84 -25.28
C LYS A 1061 13.90 -1.69 -26.27
N LYS A 1062 14.36 -2.03 -27.47
CA LYS A 1062 14.64 -1.05 -28.54
C LYS A 1062 13.39 -0.28 -28.97
N GLU A 1063 12.21 -0.89 -28.83
CA GLU A 1063 10.92 -0.31 -29.17
C GLU A 1063 10.54 0.90 -28.30
N GLU A 1064 11.18 1.09 -27.14
CA GLU A 1064 10.92 2.23 -26.26
C GLU A 1064 11.57 3.54 -26.74
N PHE A 1065 12.49 3.48 -27.71
CA PHE A 1065 13.10 4.67 -28.29
C PHE A 1065 12.19 5.31 -29.33
N PHE A 1066 12.09 6.64 -29.31
CA PHE A 1066 11.26 7.35 -30.27
C PHE A 1066 11.76 7.15 -31.71
N LYS A 1067 10.84 7.07 -32.67
CA LYS A 1067 11.16 7.07 -34.11
C LYS A 1067 11.29 8.48 -34.70
N GLN A 1068 10.70 9.47 -34.04
CA GLN A 1068 10.65 10.88 -34.44
C GLN A 1068 11.02 11.76 -33.24
N ASP A 1069 11.20 13.05 -33.46
CA ASP A 1069 11.51 13.98 -32.37
C ASP A 1069 10.38 14.05 -31.34
N ALA A 1070 10.75 14.22 -30.07
CA ALA A 1070 9.85 14.27 -28.92
C ALA A 1070 10.37 15.29 -27.89
N THR A 1071 9.67 15.41 -26.76
CA THR A 1071 10.06 16.32 -25.67
C THR A 1071 9.96 15.62 -24.33
N LEU A 1072 11.04 15.67 -23.54
CA LEU A 1072 10.98 15.37 -22.12
C LEU A 1072 10.57 16.63 -21.35
N HIS A 1073 9.41 16.58 -20.72
CA HIS A 1073 8.99 17.57 -19.74
C HIS A 1073 9.50 17.14 -18.36
N TYR A 1074 10.14 18.05 -17.62
CA TYR A 1074 10.67 17.75 -16.29
C TYR A 1074 10.70 19.02 -15.41
N PHE A 1075 11.02 18.84 -14.13
CA PHE A 1075 11.28 19.93 -13.20
C PHE A 1075 12.75 19.88 -12.76
N ASP A 1076 13.46 21.00 -12.83
CA ASP A 1076 14.77 21.10 -12.20
C ASP A 1076 14.66 21.14 -10.67
N ILE A 1077 15.78 21.04 -9.96
CA ILE A 1077 15.81 20.99 -8.49
C ILE A 1077 15.28 22.29 -7.83
N ASP A 1078 15.26 23.40 -8.59
CA ASP A 1078 14.70 24.69 -8.19
C ASP A 1078 13.19 24.78 -8.49
N LYS A 1079 12.57 23.67 -8.88
CA LYS A 1079 11.12 23.52 -9.14
C LYS A 1079 10.64 24.30 -10.36
N ASN A 1080 11.55 24.63 -11.28
CA ASN A 1080 11.18 25.23 -12.56
C ASN A 1080 10.83 24.14 -13.55
N GLU A 1081 9.68 24.28 -14.20
CA GLU A 1081 9.30 23.41 -15.32
C GLU A 1081 10.18 23.71 -16.54
N LYS A 1082 10.74 22.65 -17.13
CA LYS A 1082 11.65 22.70 -18.28
C LYS A 1082 11.21 21.71 -19.35
N GLN A 1083 11.66 21.97 -20.57
CA GLN A 1083 11.45 21.11 -21.73
C GLN A 1083 12.82 20.80 -22.34
N LEU A 1084 13.08 19.51 -22.56
CA LEU A 1084 14.29 19.03 -23.22
C LEU A 1084 13.90 18.37 -24.55
N PRO A 1085 14.27 18.95 -25.71
CA PRO A 1085 14.07 18.32 -27.00
C PRO A 1085 14.83 17.00 -27.08
N LEU A 1086 14.14 15.97 -27.57
CA LEU A 1086 14.65 14.63 -27.79
C LEU A 1086 14.67 14.38 -29.30
N THR A 1087 15.83 14.07 -29.86
CA THR A 1087 15.93 13.72 -31.28
C THR A 1087 15.39 12.32 -31.54
N GLY A 1088 15.01 12.01 -32.78
CA GLY A 1088 14.71 10.63 -33.17
C GLY A 1088 15.78 9.62 -32.69
N SER A 1089 15.33 8.41 -32.33
CA SER A 1089 16.11 7.34 -31.72
C SER A 1089 16.64 7.64 -30.30
N SER A 1090 15.93 8.48 -29.54
CA SER A 1090 16.26 8.75 -28.13
C SER A 1090 15.15 8.35 -27.15
N PHE A 1091 15.52 8.31 -25.88
CA PHE A 1091 14.67 8.04 -24.72
C PHE A 1091 15.10 8.97 -23.59
N GLY A 1092 14.16 9.58 -22.86
CA GLY A 1092 14.46 10.53 -21.79
C GLY A 1092 13.83 10.12 -20.45
N PHE A 1093 14.55 10.35 -19.35
CA PHE A 1093 14.06 10.12 -17.98
C PHE A 1093 14.79 11.04 -17.00
N THR A 1094 14.44 10.98 -15.71
CA THR A 1094 15.21 11.63 -14.65
C THR A 1094 15.75 10.63 -13.64
N TYR A 1095 16.90 10.95 -13.03
CA TYR A 1095 17.42 10.25 -11.87
C TYR A 1095 18.04 11.27 -10.90
N CYS A 1096 17.66 11.21 -9.63
CA CYS A 1096 17.94 12.29 -8.66
C CYS A 1096 17.51 13.67 -9.21
N GLN A 1097 16.41 13.70 -9.97
CA GLN A 1097 15.83 14.87 -10.63
C GLN A 1097 16.70 15.51 -11.74
N ILE A 1098 17.80 14.85 -12.15
CA ILE A 1098 18.62 15.27 -13.28
C ILE A 1098 18.13 14.55 -14.55
N PRO A 1099 17.90 15.26 -15.67
CA PRO A 1099 17.50 14.63 -16.91
C PRO A 1099 18.64 13.80 -17.53
N VAL A 1100 18.31 12.56 -17.89
CA VAL A 1100 19.19 11.60 -18.57
C VAL A 1100 18.57 11.27 -19.93
N VAL A 1101 19.39 11.34 -20.98
CA VAL A 1101 18.99 11.06 -22.36
C VAL A 1101 19.80 9.89 -22.89
N TYR A 1102 19.13 8.81 -23.24
CA TYR A 1102 19.73 7.70 -23.98
C TYR A 1102 19.59 7.96 -25.48
N GLN A 1103 20.69 7.84 -26.20
CA GLN A 1103 20.73 7.95 -27.65
C GLN A 1103 21.13 6.61 -28.26
N LEU A 1104 20.23 6.00 -29.02
CA LEU A 1104 20.51 4.76 -29.74
C LEU A 1104 21.54 5.02 -30.86
N ASN A 1105 22.50 4.11 -31.01
CA ASN A 1105 23.63 4.24 -31.95
C ASN A 1105 24.48 5.49 -31.73
N GLY A 1106 24.42 6.08 -30.54
CA GLY A 1106 25.32 7.16 -30.14
C GLY A 1106 26.77 6.68 -30.02
N LYS A 1107 27.71 7.62 -29.89
CA LYS A 1107 29.09 7.29 -29.52
C LYS A 1107 29.07 6.60 -28.16
N PRO A 1108 29.64 5.38 -28.01
CA PRO A 1108 29.69 4.70 -26.72
C PRO A 1108 30.32 5.59 -25.64
N GLY A 1109 29.76 5.53 -24.44
CA GLY A 1109 30.16 6.36 -23.31
C GLY A 1109 29.08 7.36 -22.90
N MET A 1110 29.49 8.33 -22.08
CA MET A 1110 28.58 9.33 -21.50
C MET A 1110 29.13 10.75 -21.66
N GLU A 1111 28.25 11.72 -21.85
CA GLU A 1111 28.55 13.14 -21.82
C GLU A 1111 27.74 13.78 -20.68
N VAL A 1112 28.44 14.33 -19.69
CA VAL A 1112 27.84 15.10 -18.59
C VAL A 1112 27.96 16.57 -18.95
N ILE A 1113 26.82 17.26 -19.02
CA ILE A 1113 26.77 18.69 -19.35
C ILE A 1113 26.44 19.46 -18.07
N PHE A 1114 27.28 20.43 -17.74
CA PHE A 1114 27.12 21.28 -16.56
C PHE A 1114 26.26 22.52 -16.86
N LYS A 1115 25.68 23.13 -15.82
CA LYS A 1115 24.88 24.36 -15.98
C LYS A 1115 25.68 25.54 -16.52
N GLU A 1116 26.97 25.60 -16.23
CA GLU A 1116 27.90 26.62 -16.76
C GLU A 1116 28.23 26.45 -18.26
N GLY A 1117 27.77 25.36 -18.88
CA GLY A 1117 27.95 25.09 -20.31
C GLY A 1117 29.18 24.26 -20.68
N THR A 1118 30.01 23.90 -19.70
CA THR A 1118 31.10 22.92 -19.87
C THR A 1118 30.54 21.49 -19.96
N SER A 1119 31.34 20.57 -20.49
CA SER A 1119 30.96 19.15 -20.60
C SER A 1119 32.16 18.24 -20.33
N THR A 1120 31.92 17.13 -19.64
CA THR A 1120 32.91 16.06 -19.43
C THR A 1120 32.46 14.80 -20.15
N ASN A 1121 33.38 14.16 -20.87
CA ASN A 1121 33.12 12.91 -21.59
C ASN A 1121 33.75 11.74 -20.85
N PHE A 1122 33.01 10.64 -20.77
CA PHE A 1122 33.44 9.36 -20.23
C PHE A 1122 33.36 8.32 -21.36
N GLU A 1123 34.40 7.52 -21.55
CA GLU A 1123 34.35 6.39 -22.50
C GLU A 1123 33.53 5.22 -21.95
N GLU A 1124 33.46 5.12 -20.63
CA GLU A 1124 32.71 4.12 -19.87
C GLU A 1124 31.27 4.57 -19.63
N THR A 1125 30.42 3.62 -19.24
CA THR A 1125 29.01 3.87 -18.87
C THR A 1125 28.83 4.06 -17.37
N HIS A 1126 29.89 4.45 -16.63
CA HIS A 1126 29.81 4.87 -15.24
C HIS A 1126 30.56 6.19 -15.02
N LEU A 1127 30.11 6.94 -14.01
CA LEU A 1127 30.74 8.17 -13.57
C LEU A 1127 31.85 7.86 -12.56
N ASP A 1128 32.72 8.83 -12.29
CA ASP A 1128 33.60 8.75 -11.13
C ASP A 1128 32.81 8.99 -9.83
N GLU A 1129 33.44 8.68 -8.69
CA GLU A 1129 32.83 8.80 -7.36
C GLU A 1129 32.47 10.25 -7.02
N SER A 1130 33.29 11.22 -7.46
CA SER A 1130 33.07 12.62 -7.13
C SER A 1130 31.81 13.15 -7.79
N LEU A 1131 31.63 12.87 -9.09
CA LEU A 1131 30.49 13.33 -9.85
C LEU A 1131 29.21 12.54 -9.49
N SER A 1132 29.33 11.24 -9.20
CA SER A 1132 28.23 10.44 -8.66
C SER A 1132 27.74 11.02 -7.34
N LYS A 1133 28.67 11.36 -6.44
CA LYS A 1133 28.33 12.01 -5.17
C LYS A 1133 27.62 13.36 -5.36
N GLN A 1134 28.04 14.19 -6.33
CA GLN A 1134 27.32 15.45 -6.62
C GLN A 1134 25.86 15.21 -7.04
N ILE A 1135 25.60 14.15 -7.80
CA ILE A 1135 24.24 13.73 -8.19
C ILE A 1135 23.45 13.28 -6.96
N PHE A 1136 24.05 12.41 -6.14
CA PHE A 1136 23.40 11.88 -4.93
C PHE A 1136 23.09 12.96 -3.90
N GLU A 1137 23.97 13.95 -3.78
CA GLU A 1137 23.79 15.15 -2.93
C GLU A 1137 22.87 16.19 -3.57
N ARG A 1138 22.36 15.94 -4.78
CA ARG A 1138 21.51 16.84 -5.57
C ARG A 1138 22.10 18.24 -5.68
N GLN A 1139 23.40 18.31 -5.92
CA GLN A 1139 24.07 19.57 -6.16
C GLN A 1139 23.62 20.14 -7.51
N ASP A 1140 23.40 21.45 -7.55
CA ASP A 1140 22.86 22.13 -8.73
C ASP A 1140 23.87 22.39 -9.86
N THR A 1141 24.80 21.45 -10.07
CA THR A 1141 25.94 21.65 -10.98
C THR A 1141 25.68 21.04 -12.35
N ILE A 1142 24.98 19.90 -12.40
CA ILE A 1142 24.75 19.12 -13.63
C ILE A 1142 23.42 19.53 -14.26
N LYS A 1143 23.47 19.87 -15.55
CA LYS A 1143 22.28 20.22 -16.34
C LYS A 1143 21.60 18.98 -16.90
N MET A 1144 22.37 18.03 -17.44
CA MET A 1144 21.86 16.80 -18.06
C MET A 1144 22.99 15.80 -18.30
N ILE A 1145 22.62 14.54 -18.45
CA ILE A 1145 23.52 13.44 -18.83
C ILE A 1145 23.04 12.84 -20.15
N LYS A 1146 23.93 12.67 -21.12
CA LYS A 1146 23.66 11.91 -22.35
C LYS A 1146 24.45 10.61 -22.33
N VAL A 1147 23.81 9.53 -22.74
CA VAL A 1147 24.42 8.20 -22.78
C VAL A 1147 24.25 7.62 -24.17
N GLY A 1148 25.36 7.24 -24.81
CA GLY A 1148 25.34 6.57 -26.10
C GLY A 1148 25.16 5.07 -25.93
N ILE A 1149 24.02 4.55 -26.42
CA ILE A 1149 23.67 3.13 -26.31
C ILE A 1149 24.04 2.40 -27.60
N LYS A 1150 24.83 1.32 -27.49
CA LYS A 1150 25.23 0.46 -28.61
C LYS A 1150 24.79 -0.98 -28.36
N GLY A 1151 24.03 -1.54 -29.31
CA GLY A 1151 23.59 -2.95 -29.27
C GLY A 1151 22.59 -3.22 -28.15
N LEU A 1152 21.31 -2.88 -28.41
CA LEU A 1152 20.17 -3.39 -27.65
C LEU A 1152 19.59 -4.63 -28.32
#